data_AF-A0A1M7PLJ2-F1
#
_entry.id   AF-A0A1M7PLJ2-F1
#
_cell.length_a   1.000
_cell.length_b   1.000
_cell.length_c   1.000
_cell.angle_alpha   90.00
_cell.angle_beta   90.00
_cell.angle_gamma   90.00
#
_symmetry.space_group_name_H-M   'P 1'
#
loop_
_entity.id
_entity.type
_entity.pdbx_description
1 polymer ?
#
loop_
_entity_poly.entity_id
_entity_poly.type
_entity_poly.pdbx_seq_one_letter_code
_entity_poly.pdbx_strand_id
1 'polypeptide(L)'
;MKISFEKKIFLGFVINVLVVIASGWIFISRLSSKRDKSMDSRLNWIEIFLFFLSVVLLIVVYFIIRAQLQAKAISQNLLLENKQLLQSIIDNTTNPIFIKKINGEYLLINKQFESLFQISNEEIIGKTDEDFLPKNVADAYRDSDFEVVKALRELKTEETIQQPDGPHTYIAVKFPLFDSKGRVYAVGGISTDITDRKKLEESSKSADKFFNMSLDMLIIASADKFIKINPAVSKILGYSEDELLSQPFLSYVHPDDVEITKKEVEKLQTGMVSLKFENRYICKDRSFKWILWSVYPDVSTGLLYAVARDITDIKATENSIAEANKFFNMSYELFVVAKGDYFIKVNPAFTRILGFSQEEMNDKPFLSFSHPDDLKASTEAIEKLKNGGTMINYRARALCKDGSYKWLEWSSAIDVQTGMMYAVARDVTEKIQNEESLKISNMFFNMAFDILTVAKDEHFIKINQAFTKTLGYNQEDMDRLKFMDLIHPDDKATATEILSKHLKGEPVVNFRTRFLCKDGTYKWLDWNSNMDIQQGVFYSVGRDVTELVKLEEEEQTAIDELYENEEKLRLIVENIGEGVIVANADKKIVLANEMANEIFGIEEDEKISSHLTDHFELYFPDEKTIFPSQNLPMERALNGEITDDVEVVLWNPVAQQKKRVLISGRPLVDQNNKVVAAVVTIKDISKYKQLEQELKETELKYRQLIGFRKGGDTVI
;
A
#
# COMPACT_ATOMS: atom_id res chain seq x y z
N MET A 1 17.56 34.43 45.78
CA MET A 1 16.12 34.43 45.43
C MET A 1 15.85 35.49 44.38
N LYS A 2 15.30 35.14 43.21
CA LYS A 2 14.69 36.12 42.29
C LYS A 2 13.24 36.34 42.73
N ILE A 3 12.90 37.55 43.19
CA ILE A 3 11.50 37.93 43.45
C ILE A 3 10.76 37.95 42.11
N SER A 4 9.59 37.29 42.03
CA SER A 4 8.81 37.21 40.78
C SER A 4 8.40 38.60 40.29
N PHE A 5 8.22 38.71 38.98
CA PHE A 5 8.00 39.99 38.30
C PHE A 5 6.72 40.70 38.78
N GLU A 6 5.62 39.94 38.95
CA GLU A 6 4.36 40.42 39.52
C GLU A 6 4.56 41.00 40.92
N LYS A 7 5.35 40.33 41.78
CA LYS A 7 5.66 40.81 43.14
C LYS A 7 6.46 42.12 43.12
N LYS A 8 7.21 42.42 42.05
CA LYS A 8 7.86 43.74 41.88
C LYS A 8 6.87 44.84 41.48
N ILE A 9 5.96 44.54 40.55
CA ILE A 9 4.89 45.50 40.16
C ILE A 9 3.97 45.77 41.35
N PHE A 10 3.54 44.72 42.05
CA PHE A 10 2.73 44.83 43.27
C PHE A 10 3.45 45.64 44.36
N LEU A 11 4.75 45.41 44.60
CA LEU A 11 5.53 46.19 45.55
C LEU A 11 5.62 47.68 45.14
N GLY A 12 5.83 47.98 43.85
CA GLY A 12 5.82 49.35 43.33
C GLY A 12 4.47 50.05 43.50
N PHE A 13 3.36 49.33 43.27
CA PHE A 13 2.00 49.83 43.51
C PHE A 13 1.74 50.08 44.99
N VAL A 14 2.09 49.15 45.88
CA VAL A 14 1.95 49.29 47.33
C VAL A 14 2.77 50.47 47.87
N ILE A 15 4.00 50.67 47.39
CA ILE A 15 4.81 51.85 47.75
C ILE A 15 4.11 53.15 47.29
N ASN A 16 3.55 53.19 46.09
CA ASN A 16 2.81 54.37 45.62
C ASN A 16 1.55 54.66 46.46
N VAL A 17 0.80 53.63 46.87
CA VAL A 17 -0.34 53.77 47.79
C VAL A 17 0.12 54.31 49.15
N LEU A 18 1.23 53.81 49.70
CA LEU A 18 1.81 54.30 50.95
C LEU A 18 2.28 55.77 50.83
N VAL A 19 2.82 56.18 49.68
CA VAL A 19 3.20 57.58 49.40
C VAL A 19 1.98 58.50 49.38
N VAL A 20 0.86 58.08 48.78
CA VAL A 20 -0.41 58.84 48.80
C VAL A 20 -0.97 58.95 50.22
N ILE A 21 -0.96 57.86 50.99
CA ILE A 21 -1.40 57.86 52.40
C ILE A 21 -0.52 58.78 53.26
N ALA A 22 0.80 58.76 53.09
CA ALA A 22 1.73 59.62 53.81
C ALA A 22 1.49 61.12 53.51
N SER A 23 1.30 61.48 52.24
CA SER A 23 0.95 62.84 51.83
C SER A 23 -0.39 63.30 52.41
N GLY A 24 -1.41 62.43 52.41
CA GLY A 24 -2.70 62.70 53.05
C GLY A 24 -2.57 62.91 54.57
N TRP A 25 -1.71 62.16 55.25
CA TRP A 25 -1.44 62.32 56.67
C TRP A 25 -0.70 63.63 56.98
N ILE A 26 0.26 64.05 56.14
CA ILE A 26 0.92 65.37 56.27
C ILE A 26 -0.09 66.51 56.09
N PHE A 27 -1.00 66.41 55.11
CA PHE A 27 -2.08 67.39 54.91
C PHE A 27 -3.00 67.50 56.14
N ILE A 28 -3.40 66.36 56.73
CA ILE A 28 -4.20 66.33 57.97
C ILE A 28 -3.41 66.91 59.16
N SER A 29 -2.12 66.63 59.27
CA SER A 29 -1.26 67.18 60.34
C SER A 29 -1.14 68.70 60.28
N ARG A 30 -1.18 69.32 59.09
CA ARG A 30 -1.20 70.80 58.96
C ARG A 30 -2.50 71.41 59.51
N LEU A 31 -3.63 70.73 59.38
CA LEU A 31 -4.93 71.20 59.87
C LEU A 31 -5.03 71.21 61.41
N SER A 32 -4.20 70.44 62.12
CA SER A 32 -4.32 70.24 63.57
C SER A 32 -3.39 71.09 64.45
N SER A 33 -2.41 71.81 63.89
CA SER A 33 -1.34 72.47 64.67
C SER A 33 -1.39 74.00 64.66
N LYS A 34 -0.96 74.63 65.77
CA LYS A 34 -0.66 76.07 65.79
C LYS A 34 0.60 76.32 64.95
N ARG A 35 0.47 77.08 63.87
CA ARG A 35 1.51 77.37 62.86
C ARG A 35 2.91 77.64 63.45
N ASP A 36 3.78 76.64 63.40
CA ASP A 36 5.22 76.80 63.48
C ASP A 36 5.82 76.72 62.06
N LYS A 37 6.35 77.86 61.59
CA LYS A 37 6.96 77.99 60.26
C LYS A 37 8.17 77.07 60.05
N SER A 38 8.85 76.64 61.12
CA SER A 38 9.96 75.68 61.04
C SER A 38 9.47 74.29 60.62
N MET A 39 8.33 73.86 61.18
CA MET A 39 7.76 72.54 60.92
C MET A 39 7.15 72.46 59.51
N ASP A 40 6.36 73.46 59.11
CA ASP A 40 5.78 73.54 57.76
C ASP A 40 6.86 73.44 56.67
N SER A 41 8.00 74.12 56.85
CA SER A 41 9.09 74.11 55.86
C SER A 41 9.70 72.71 55.67
N ARG A 42 9.83 71.93 56.73
CA ARG A 42 10.34 70.54 56.65
C ARG A 42 9.31 69.61 56.00
N LEU A 43 8.01 69.78 56.30
CA LEU A 43 6.94 68.99 55.71
C LEU A 43 6.82 69.23 54.20
N ASN A 44 7.00 70.47 53.72
CA ASN A 44 7.03 70.78 52.29
C ASN A 44 8.12 69.99 51.54
N TRP A 45 9.34 69.91 52.10
CA TRP A 45 10.43 69.14 51.48
C TRP A 45 10.15 67.63 51.45
N ILE A 46 9.46 67.10 52.45
CA ILE A 46 9.05 65.68 52.49
C ILE A 46 7.99 65.39 51.43
N GLU A 47 6.96 66.25 51.28
CA GLU A 47 5.96 66.10 50.21
C GLU A 47 6.58 66.19 48.80
N ILE A 48 7.50 67.12 48.58
CA ILE A 48 8.21 67.26 47.29
C ILE A 48 9.02 65.99 46.99
N PHE A 49 9.73 65.44 47.98
CA PHE A 49 10.49 64.20 47.83
C PHE A 49 9.58 62.98 47.58
N LEU A 50 8.47 62.88 48.30
CA LEU A 50 7.46 61.82 48.14
C LEU A 50 6.80 61.87 46.75
N PHE A 51 6.42 63.05 46.28
CA PHE A 51 5.89 63.25 44.93
C PHE A 51 6.92 62.87 43.86
N PHE A 52 8.18 63.29 44.01
CA PHE A 52 9.25 62.92 43.08
C PHE A 52 9.49 61.40 43.04
N LEU A 53 9.48 60.74 44.21
CA LEU A 53 9.59 59.28 44.31
C LEU A 53 8.41 58.55 43.64
N SER A 54 7.18 59.06 43.80
CA SER A 54 5.97 58.54 43.15
C SER A 54 6.07 58.60 41.62
N VAL A 55 6.50 59.75 41.09
CA VAL A 55 6.72 59.98 39.65
C VAL A 55 7.81 59.04 39.11
N VAL A 56 8.94 58.90 39.80
CA VAL A 56 10.01 57.96 39.41
C VAL A 56 9.50 56.51 39.39
N LEU A 57 8.71 56.09 40.39
CA LEU A 57 8.12 54.73 40.42
C LEU A 57 7.13 54.50 39.27
N LEU A 58 6.28 55.48 38.95
CA LEU A 58 5.35 55.40 37.81
C LEU A 58 6.10 55.29 36.47
N ILE A 59 7.17 56.08 36.30
CA ILE A 59 8.03 56.03 35.11
C ILE A 59 8.67 54.64 34.97
N VAL A 60 9.19 54.05 36.05
CA VAL A 60 9.78 52.70 36.05
C VAL A 60 8.74 51.64 35.66
N VAL A 61 7.53 51.68 36.22
CA VAL A 61 6.46 50.73 35.87
C VAL A 61 6.02 50.89 34.41
N TYR A 62 5.91 52.12 33.90
CA TYR A 62 5.61 52.39 32.49
C TYR A 62 6.66 51.79 31.54
N PHE A 63 7.95 52.00 31.80
CA PHE A 63 9.01 51.40 30.97
C PHE A 63 9.00 49.87 31.02
N ILE A 64 8.69 49.27 32.18
CA ILE A 64 8.58 47.82 32.35
C ILE A 64 7.43 47.22 31.53
N ILE A 65 6.24 47.83 31.57
CA ILE A 65 5.08 47.37 30.78
C ILE A 65 5.35 47.55 29.28
N ARG A 66 5.94 48.69 28.88
CA ARG A 66 6.32 48.96 27.49
C ARG A 66 7.30 47.91 26.96
N ALA A 67 8.29 47.51 27.77
CA ALA A 67 9.26 46.47 27.40
C ALA A 67 8.60 45.09 27.22
N GLN A 68 7.61 44.71 28.04
CA GLN A 68 6.85 43.46 27.83
C GLN A 68 6.00 43.49 26.56
N LEU A 69 5.32 44.61 26.27
CA LEU A 69 4.54 44.74 25.04
C LEU A 69 5.43 44.68 23.79
N GLN A 70 6.61 45.30 23.83
CA GLN A 70 7.61 45.18 22.77
C GLN A 70 8.13 43.74 22.63
N ALA A 71 8.47 43.06 23.73
CA ALA A 71 8.95 41.67 23.70
C ALA A 71 7.89 40.71 23.13
N LYS A 72 6.61 40.88 23.49
CA LYS A 72 5.53 40.07 22.92
C LYS A 72 5.34 40.34 21.42
N ALA A 73 5.34 41.60 20.99
CA ALA A 73 5.23 41.96 19.57
C ALA A 73 6.40 41.39 18.75
N ILE A 74 7.64 41.51 19.26
CA ILE A 74 8.83 40.91 18.62
C ILE A 74 8.69 39.39 18.51
N SER A 75 8.23 38.70 19.57
CA SER A 75 8.05 37.25 19.55
C SER A 75 6.96 36.79 18.56
N GLN A 76 5.89 37.58 18.38
CA GLN A 76 4.84 37.27 17.41
C GLN A 76 5.26 37.56 15.97
N ASN A 77 6.02 38.65 15.75
CA ASN A 77 6.61 38.94 14.44
C ASN A 77 7.62 37.88 14.04
N LEU A 78 8.54 37.48 14.93
CA LEU A 78 9.55 36.44 14.65
C LEU A 78 8.91 35.09 14.31
N LEU A 79 7.82 34.71 14.98
CA LEU A 79 7.07 33.50 14.65
C LEU A 79 6.40 33.57 13.27
N LEU A 80 5.89 34.74 12.89
CA LEU A 80 5.27 34.96 11.58
C LEU A 80 6.31 35.05 10.46
N GLU A 81 7.43 35.74 10.69
CA GLU A 81 8.59 35.82 9.78
C GLU A 81 9.17 34.42 9.53
N ASN A 82 9.32 33.60 10.59
CA ASN A 82 9.68 32.19 10.43
C ASN A 82 8.64 31.45 9.59
N LYS A 83 7.34 31.50 9.93
CA LYS A 83 6.30 30.81 9.12
C LYS A 83 6.32 31.23 7.64
N GLN A 84 6.55 32.51 7.36
CA GLN A 84 6.64 33.05 6.00
C GLN A 84 7.90 32.58 5.25
N LEU A 85 9.06 32.58 5.90
CA LEU A 85 10.31 32.01 5.36
C LEU A 85 10.09 30.54 4.96
N LEU A 86 9.45 29.76 5.82
CA LEU A 86 9.30 28.32 5.66
C LEU A 86 8.33 27.96 4.53
N GLN A 87 7.16 28.58 4.51
CA GLN A 87 6.22 28.47 3.39
C GLN A 87 6.91 28.84 2.07
N SER A 88 7.72 29.91 2.07
CA SER A 88 8.47 30.38 0.88
C SER A 88 9.62 29.46 0.45
N ILE A 89 10.23 28.67 1.36
CA ILE A 89 11.20 27.64 0.97
C ILE A 89 10.47 26.50 0.25
N ILE A 90 9.39 26.01 0.87
CA ILE A 90 8.72 24.78 0.43
C ILE A 90 7.90 25.02 -0.85
N ASP A 91 7.27 26.19 -1.04
CA ASP A 91 6.49 26.56 -2.25
C ASP A 91 7.34 26.76 -3.53
N ASN A 92 8.65 26.60 -3.45
CA ASN A 92 9.58 26.90 -4.54
C ASN A 92 10.61 25.78 -4.82
N THR A 93 10.40 24.60 -4.24
CA THR A 93 11.00 23.33 -4.69
C THR A 93 10.22 22.80 -5.89
N THR A 94 10.85 22.05 -6.81
CA THR A 94 10.10 21.48 -7.95
C THR A 94 9.30 20.22 -7.60
N ASN A 95 9.52 19.64 -6.41
CA ASN A 95 8.79 18.50 -5.89
C ASN A 95 7.51 18.96 -5.12
N PRO A 96 6.38 18.23 -5.24
CA PRO A 96 5.31 18.25 -4.25
C PRO A 96 5.82 17.91 -2.84
N ILE A 97 5.43 18.71 -1.86
CA ILE A 97 5.76 18.51 -0.44
C ILE A 97 4.50 18.66 0.41
N PHE A 98 4.36 17.77 1.39
CA PHE A 98 3.31 17.82 2.41
C PHE A 98 3.87 17.54 3.80
N ILE A 99 3.11 17.96 4.84
CA ILE A 99 3.22 17.42 6.19
C ILE A 99 1.82 17.11 6.72
N LYS A 100 1.67 15.92 7.29
CA LYS A 100 0.47 15.48 8.02
C LYS A 100 0.79 15.22 9.48
N LYS A 101 -0.16 15.46 10.37
CA LYS A 101 -0.16 14.91 11.75
C LYS A 101 -0.16 13.37 11.72
N ILE A 102 0.22 12.71 12.82
CA ILE A 102 0.11 11.24 12.96
C ILE A 102 -1.32 10.71 12.69
N ASN A 103 -2.36 11.50 12.94
CA ASN A 103 -3.76 11.13 12.65
C ASN A 103 -4.12 11.18 11.15
N GLY A 104 -3.25 11.74 10.30
CA GLY A 104 -3.45 11.86 8.84
C GLY A 104 -3.92 13.26 8.39
N GLU A 105 -4.20 14.17 9.31
CA GLU A 105 -4.62 15.54 8.99
C GLU A 105 -3.48 16.36 8.38
N TYR A 106 -3.71 16.97 7.22
CA TYR A 106 -2.76 17.87 6.57
C TYR A 106 -2.54 19.14 7.42
N LEU A 107 -1.28 19.47 7.63
CA LEU A 107 -0.81 20.67 8.36
C LEU A 107 -0.32 21.78 7.43
N LEU A 108 0.25 21.36 6.30
CA LEU A 108 0.86 22.20 5.29
C LEU A 108 1.01 21.36 4.02
N ILE A 109 0.67 21.94 2.88
CA ILE A 109 1.15 21.52 1.57
C ILE A 109 1.91 22.67 0.90
N ASN A 110 2.64 22.35 -0.16
CA ASN A 110 3.29 23.34 -1.01
C ASN A 110 2.57 23.55 -2.33
N LYS A 111 2.89 24.65 -3.01
CA LYS A 111 2.34 25.03 -4.31
C LYS A 111 2.45 23.95 -5.40
N GLN A 112 3.47 23.09 -5.36
CA GLN A 112 3.62 21.98 -6.30
C GLN A 112 2.62 20.85 -5.99
N PHE A 113 2.34 20.59 -4.71
CA PHE A 113 1.25 19.71 -4.29
C PHE A 113 -0.12 20.32 -4.64
N GLU A 114 -0.33 21.62 -4.43
CA GLU A 114 -1.55 22.32 -4.89
C GLU A 114 -1.76 22.16 -6.41
N SER A 115 -0.67 22.29 -7.18
CA SER A 115 -0.69 22.15 -8.64
C SER A 115 -0.97 20.71 -9.10
N LEU A 116 -0.48 19.71 -8.35
CA LEU A 116 -0.67 18.29 -8.66
C LEU A 116 -2.08 17.80 -8.33
N PHE A 117 -2.63 18.19 -7.16
CA PHE A 117 -3.92 17.71 -6.66
C PHE A 117 -5.09 18.69 -6.84
N GLN A 118 -4.83 19.90 -7.35
CA GLN A 118 -5.83 20.95 -7.63
C GLN A 118 -6.69 21.34 -6.41
N ILE A 119 -6.04 21.39 -5.24
CA ILE A 119 -6.61 21.79 -3.95
C ILE A 119 -5.64 22.76 -3.25
N SER A 120 -6.15 23.86 -2.69
CA SER A 120 -5.27 24.84 -2.02
C SER A 120 -4.87 24.44 -0.60
N ASN A 121 -3.77 25.01 -0.12
CA ASN A 121 -3.28 24.84 1.25
C ASN A 121 -4.32 25.30 2.29
N GLU A 122 -5.07 26.37 1.99
CA GLU A 122 -6.16 26.85 2.85
C GLU A 122 -7.37 25.88 2.90
N GLU A 123 -7.60 25.11 1.84
CA GLU A 123 -8.70 24.14 1.76
C GLU A 123 -8.35 22.74 2.27
N ILE A 124 -7.06 22.36 2.31
CA ILE A 124 -6.63 21.02 2.73
C ILE A 124 -6.29 20.94 4.23
N ILE A 125 -5.96 22.05 4.90
CA ILE A 125 -5.57 22.02 6.32
C ILE A 125 -6.71 21.43 7.17
N GLY A 126 -6.38 20.39 7.94
CA GLY A 126 -7.35 19.64 8.76
C GLY A 126 -8.18 18.58 8.00
N LYS A 127 -7.99 18.41 6.69
CA LYS A 127 -8.49 17.26 5.93
C LYS A 127 -7.47 16.12 5.92
N THR A 128 -7.91 14.94 5.50
CA THR A 128 -7.13 13.72 5.30
C THR A 128 -7.05 13.36 3.81
N ASP A 129 -6.27 12.33 3.46
CA ASP A 129 -6.25 11.80 2.09
C ASP A 129 -7.63 11.33 1.60
N GLU A 130 -8.50 10.81 2.49
CA GLU A 130 -9.84 10.31 2.13
C GLU A 130 -10.80 11.42 1.65
N ASP A 131 -10.53 12.68 1.99
CA ASP A 131 -11.40 13.82 1.66
C ASP A 131 -11.27 14.28 0.19
N PHE A 132 -10.24 13.83 -0.53
CA PHE A 132 -9.99 14.22 -1.93
C PHE A 132 -9.39 13.13 -2.83
N LEU A 133 -8.82 12.06 -2.29
CA LEU A 133 -8.31 10.92 -3.06
C LEU A 133 -9.30 9.74 -3.06
N PRO A 134 -9.27 8.86 -4.08
CA PRO A 134 -9.98 7.58 -4.03
C PRO A 134 -9.51 6.77 -2.81
N LYS A 135 -10.45 6.20 -2.05
CA LYS A 135 -10.15 5.56 -0.76
C LYS A 135 -8.99 4.55 -0.81
N ASN A 136 -8.90 3.73 -1.86
CA ASN A 136 -7.80 2.76 -2.02
C ASN A 136 -6.40 3.39 -2.22
N VAL A 137 -6.32 4.67 -2.58
CA VAL A 137 -5.07 5.44 -2.64
C VAL A 137 -4.81 6.12 -1.29
N ALA A 138 -5.86 6.69 -0.68
CA ALA A 138 -5.79 7.27 0.65
C ALA A 138 -5.33 6.24 1.71
N ASP A 139 -5.94 5.06 1.75
CA ASP A 139 -5.57 3.94 2.63
C ASP A 139 -4.07 3.57 2.43
N ALA A 140 -3.61 3.45 1.19
CA ALA A 140 -2.22 3.09 0.87
C ALA A 140 -1.20 4.18 1.24
N TYR A 141 -1.56 5.47 1.07
CA TYR A 141 -0.73 6.58 1.54
C TYR A 141 -0.68 6.62 3.07
N ARG A 142 -1.82 6.36 3.72
CA ARG A 142 -1.94 6.31 5.18
C ARG A 142 -1.09 5.20 5.80
N ASP A 143 -1.11 3.99 5.22
CA ASP A 143 -0.25 2.87 5.62
C ASP A 143 1.24 3.20 5.44
N SER A 144 1.61 3.83 4.32
CA SER A 144 2.97 4.30 4.04
C SER A 144 3.43 5.34 5.07
N ASP A 145 2.57 6.28 5.43
CA ASP A 145 2.85 7.28 6.47
C ASP A 145 2.99 6.61 7.87
N PHE A 146 2.19 5.59 8.19
CA PHE A 146 2.31 4.84 9.45
C PHE A 146 3.63 4.05 9.56
N GLU A 147 4.10 3.40 8.49
CA GLU A 147 5.39 2.68 8.53
C GLU A 147 6.57 3.64 8.77
N VAL A 148 6.49 4.91 8.36
CA VAL A 148 7.50 5.95 8.66
C VAL A 148 7.53 6.27 10.16
N VAL A 149 6.36 6.50 10.77
CA VAL A 149 6.23 6.72 12.24
C VAL A 149 6.78 5.53 13.03
N LYS A 150 6.48 4.31 12.57
CA LYS A 150 6.92 3.05 13.18
C LYS A 150 8.41 2.76 12.99
N ALA A 151 9.00 3.16 11.86
CA ALA A 151 10.42 2.94 11.56
C ALA A 151 11.35 4.00 12.20
N LEU A 152 10.82 5.15 12.61
CA LEU A 152 11.56 6.28 13.22
C LEU A 152 12.74 6.79 12.35
N ARG A 153 12.60 6.68 11.02
CA ARG A 153 13.58 7.10 10.02
C ARG A 153 12.92 7.42 8.68
N GLU A 154 13.66 7.99 7.74
CA GLU A 154 13.21 8.11 6.35
C GLU A 154 12.85 6.74 5.73
N LEU A 155 11.78 6.72 4.94
CA LEU A 155 11.44 5.63 4.03
C LEU A 155 11.21 6.19 2.62
N LYS A 156 11.41 5.36 1.61
CA LYS A 156 11.26 5.74 0.19
C LYS A 156 10.29 4.78 -0.46
N THR A 157 9.09 5.27 -0.80
CA THR A 157 8.00 4.49 -1.41
C THR A 157 7.76 4.94 -2.85
N GLU A 158 7.28 4.03 -3.69
CA GLU A 158 6.89 4.37 -5.07
C GLU A 158 5.36 4.54 -5.12
N GLU A 159 4.90 5.70 -5.59
CA GLU A 159 3.50 6.11 -5.57
C GLU A 159 3.04 6.46 -6.99
N THR A 160 2.02 5.77 -7.51
CA THR A 160 1.49 6.03 -8.86
C THR A 160 0.26 6.91 -8.80
N ILE A 161 0.36 8.12 -9.34
CA ILE A 161 -0.67 9.15 -9.37
C ILE A 161 -1.26 9.23 -10.78
N GLN A 162 -2.59 9.20 -10.89
CA GLN A 162 -3.28 9.34 -12.17
C GLN A 162 -3.42 10.82 -12.54
N GLN A 163 -2.74 11.25 -13.60
CA GLN A 163 -2.81 12.60 -14.15
C GLN A 163 -3.62 12.62 -15.48
N PRO A 164 -3.95 13.81 -16.03
CA PRO A 164 -4.77 13.93 -17.24
C PRO A 164 -4.16 13.33 -18.51
N ASP A 165 -2.83 13.19 -18.56
CA ASP A 165 -2.05 12.62 -19.66
C ASP A 165 -1.65 11.15 -19.44
N GLY A 166 -1.57 10.68 -18.19
CA GLY A 166 -1.38 9.27 -17.87
C GLY A 166 -1.11 8.96 -16.39
N PRO A 167 -0.86 7.68 -16.05
CA PRO A 167 -0.34 7.31 -14.74
C PRO A 167 1.14 7.71 -14.64
N HIS A 168 1.45 8.56 -13.67
CA HIS A 168 2.80 9.00 -13.34
C HIS A 168 3.28 8.31 -12.06
N THR A 169 4.52 7.81 -12.04
CA THR A 169 5.11 7.17 -10.86
C THR A 169 6.10 8.12 -10.20
N TYR A 170 5.84 8.44 -8.94
CA TYR A 170 6.71 9.22 -8.06
C TYR A 170 7.50 8.30 -7.13
N ILE A 171 8.66 8.76 -6.69
CA ILE A 171 9.30 8.26 -5.47
C ILE A 171 9.04 9.28 -4.36
N ALA A 172 8.25 8.88 -3.37
CA ALA A 172 7.97 9.66 -2.17
C ALA A 172 9.03 9.33 -1.12
N VAL A 173 9.81 10.34 -0.73
CA VAL A 173 10.68 10.30 0.45
C VAL A 173 9.87 10.82 1.63
N LYS A 174 9.63 9.98 2.63
CA LYS A 174 8.81 10.31 3.80
C LYS A 174 9.61 10.14 5.08
N PHE A 175 9.48 11.07 6.01
CA PHE A 175 10.30 11.14 7.22
C PHE A 175 9.47 11.58 8.44
N PRO A 176 9.75 11.01 9.64
CA PRO A 176 9.03 11.37 10.86
C PRO A 176 9.56 12.70 11.41
N LEU A 177 8.68 13.47 12.03
CA LEU A 177 8.97 14.77 12.65
C LEU A 177 8.69 14.68 14.15
N PHE A 178 9.61 15.13 15.00
CA PHE A 178 9.56 14.87 16.45
C PHE A 178 9.20 16.11 17.30
N ASP A 179 8.70 15.87 18.51
CA ASP A 179 8.32 16.86 19.53
C ASP A 179 9.48 17.19 20.49
N SER A 180 9.20 18.02 21.51
CA SER A 180 10.18 18.47 22.52
C SER A 180 10.82 17.34 23.34
N LYS A 181 10.24 16.15 23.24
CA LYS A 181 10.48 14.98 24.10
C LYS A 181 10.99 13.80 23.26
N GLY A 182 11.23 14.00 21.95
CA GLY A 182 11.71 12.97 21.02
C GLY A 182 10.64 11.96 20.59
N ARG A 183 9.35 12.30 20.68
CA ARG A 183 8.25 11.50 20.12
C ARG A 183 7.86 12.07 18.76
N VAL A 184 7.53 11.22 17.79
CA VAL A 184 6.97 11.70 16.51
C VAL A 184 5.66 12.45 16.79
N TYR A 185 5.44 13.60 16.13
CA TYR A 185 4.16 14.34 16.10
C TYR A 185 3.55 14.36 14.68
N ALA A 186 4.38 14.32 13.63
CA ALA A 186 3.96 14.34 12.22
C ALA A 186 4.83 13.48 11.28
N VAL A 187 4.36 13.33 10.03
CA VAL A 187 5.11 12.79 8.90
C VAL A 187 5.22 13.87 7.82
N GLY A 188 6.45 14.20 7.42
CA GLY A 188 6.73 14.98 6.22
C GLY A 188 6.92 14.05 5.01
N GLY A 189 6.53 14.51 3.82
CA GLY A 189 6.68 13.76 2.57
C GLY A 189 7.04 14.67 1.40
N ILE A 190 7.98 14.19 0.56
CA ILE A 190 8.51 14.90 -0.62
C ILE A 190 8.50 13.92 -1.80
N SER A 191 7.78 14.23 -2.86
CA SER A 191 7.58 13.32 -3.99
C SER A 191 8.30 13.79 -5.26
N THR A 192 9.17 12.95 -5.82
CA THR A 192 9.94 13.25 -7.04
C THR A 192 9.45 12.35 -8.19
N ASP A 193 9.13 12.93 -9.35
CA ASP A 193 8.66 12.14 -10.52
C ASP A 193 9.79 11.25 -11.08
N ILE A 194 9.50 9.96 -11.28
CA ILE A 194 10.41 8.96 -11.88
C ILE A 194 9.76 8.21 -13.06
N THR A 195 8.67 8.74 -13.61
CA THR A 195 7.79 8.07 -14.58
C THR A 195 8.53 7.56 -15.81
N ASP A 196 9.42 8.37 -16.40
CA ASP A 196 10.11 7.98 -17.63
C ASP A 196 11.18 6.90 -17.40
N ARG A 197 11.79 6.88 -16.21
CA ARG A 197 12.63 5.76 -15.78
C ARG A 197 11.81 4.47 -15.63
N LYS A 198 10.59 4.57 -15.08
CA LYS A 198 9.69 3.40 -14.92
C LYS A 198 9.22 2.83 -16.25
N LYS A 199 8.80 3.69 -17.20
CA LYS A 199 8.44 3.27 -18.57
C LYS A 199 9.55 2.44 -19.24
N LEU A 200 10.82 2.82 -19.05
CA LEU A 200 11.97 2.07 -19.57
C LEU A 200 12.18 0.74 -18.82
N GLU A 201 12.24 0.74 -17.49
CA GLU A 201 12.37 -0.51 -16.69
C GLU A 201 11.24 -1.51 -16.96
N GLU A 202 10.00 -1.04 -17.12
CA GLU A 202 8.83 -1.87 -17.36
C GLU A 202 8.81 -2.45 -18.78
N SER A 203 9.32 -1.75 -19.79
CA SER A 203 9.45 -2.28 -21.15
C SER A 203 10.36 -3.52 -21.19
N SER A 204 11.49 -3.48 -20.47
CA SER A 204 12.41 -4.61 -20.34
C SER A 204 11.81 -5.75 -19.51
N LYS A 205 11.22 -5.44 -18.35
CA LYS A 205 10.52 -6.42 -17.50
C LYS A 205 9.38 -7.11 -18.25
N SER A 206 8.66 -6.40 -19.13
CA SER A 206 7.57 -6.95 -19.93
C SER A 206 8.05 -8.01 -20.92
N ALA A 207 9.21 -7.82 -21.56
CA ALA A 207 9.78 -8.80 -22.50
C ALA A 207 10.16 -10.11 -21.79
N ASP A 208 10.90 -10.06 -20.68
CA ASP A 208 11.20 -11.25 -19.87
C ASP A 208 9.95 -11.87 -19.24
N LYS A 209 8.95 -11.04 -18.87
CA LYS A 209 7.66 -11.53 -18.37
C LYS A 209 6.87 -12.29 -19.44
N PHE A 210 6.86 -11.84 -20.69
CA PHE A 210 6.25 -12.60 -21.80
C PHE A 210 6.98 -13.92 -22.05
N PHE A 211 8.32 -13.93 -22.03
CA PHE A 211 9.11 -15.16 -22.16
C PHE A 211 8.76 -16.15 -21.03
N ASN A 212 8.73 -15.68 -19.79
CA ASN A 212 8.51 -16.50 -18.60
C ASN A 212 7.04 -16.90 -18.35
N MET A 213 6.06 -16.15 -18.86
CA MET A 213 4.62 -16.46 -18.74
C MET A 213 4.08 -17.36 -19.86
N SER A 214 4.83 -17.60 -20.94
CA SER A 214 4.38 -18.49 -22.02
C SER A 214 4.13 -19.91 -21.49
N LEU A 215 2.94 -20.44 -21.78
CA LEU A 215 2.55 -21.81 -21.45
C LEU A 215 3.15 -22.83 -22.43
N ASP A 216 3.44 -22.41 -23.67
CA ASP A 216 4.31 -23.15 -24.58
C ASP A 216 5.77 -22.99 -24.13
N MET A 217 6.55 -24.04 -24.33
CA MET A 217 7.99 -24.07 -24.08
C MET A 217 8.71 -23.13 -25.06
N LEU A 218 9.37 -22.12 -24.53
CA LEU A 218 10.21 -21.19 -25.29
C LEU A 218 11.67 -21.47 -24.96
N ILE A 219 12.45 -21.76 -26.00
CA ILE A 219 13.82 -22.26 -25.90
C ILE A 219 14.71 -21.47 -26.86
N ILE A 220 15.85 -21.00 -26.35
CA ILE A 220 17.00 -20.58 -27.14
C ILE A 220 18.06 -21.65 -26.97
N ALA A 221 18.55 -22.22 -28.06
CA ALA A 221 19.53 -23.31 -28.08
C ALA A 221 20.70 -23.03 -29.03
N SER A 222 21.82 -23.72 -28.80
CA SER A 222 22.87 -23.95 -29.79
C SER A 222 22.50 -25.15 -30.67
N ALA A 223 23.44 -25.56 -31.53
CA ALA A 223 23.36 -26.81 -32.29
C ALA A 223 23.27 -28.09 -31.43
N ASP A 224 23.67 -28.06 -30.15
CA ASP A 224 23.78 -29.25 -29.28
C ASP A 224 23.15 -29.10 -27.87
N LYS A 225 23.00 -27.88 -27.35
CA LYS A 225 22.60 -27.58 -25.97
C LYS A 225 21.55 -26.48 -25.89
N PHE A 226 20.76 -26.50 -24.82
CA PHE A 226 19.95 -25.34 -24.43
C PHE A 226 20.86 -24.21 -23.92
N ILE A 227 20.50 -22.95 -24.19
CA ILE A 227 21.22 -21.72 -23.77
C ILE A 227 20.37 -20.88 -22.81
N LYS A 228 19.08 -20.68 -23.11
CA LYS A 228 18.08 -20.09 -22.20
C LYS A 228 16.77 -20.81 -22.43
N ILE A 229 16.07 -21.16 -21.36
CA ILE A 229 14.76 -21.80 -21.41
C ILE A 229 13.76 -20.99 -20.59
N ASN A 230 12.47 -21.04 -20.93
CA ASN A 230 11.44 -20.50 -20.04
C ASN A 230 11.00 -21.52 -18.98
N PRO A 231 10.38 -21.09 -17.87
CA PRO A 231 9.97 -22.00 -16.78
C PRO A 231 9.01 -23.10 -17.20
N ALA A 232 8.30 -22.96 -18.34
CA ALA A 232 7.46 -24.02 -18.89
C ALA A 232 8.27 -25.27 -19.26
N VAL A 233 9.51 -25.14 -19.75
CA VAL A 233 10.39 -26.29 -20.08
C VAL A 233 10.69 -27.11 -18.83
N SER A 234 11.22 -26.46 -17.80
CA SER A 234 11.54 -27.06 -16.50
C SER A 234 10.30 -27.66 -15.83
N LYS A 235 9.14 -27.01 -15.97
CA LYS A 235 7.86 -27.49 -15.43
C LYS A 235 7.27 -28.69 -16.19
N ILE A 236 7.43 -28.76 -17.50
CA ILE A 236 6.90 -29.85 -18.35
C ILE A 236 7.82 -31.09 -18.30
N LEU A 237 9.14 -30.90 -18.23
CA LEU A 237 10.13 -31.99 -18.22
C LEU A 237 10.61 -32.38 -16.80
N GLY A 238 10.34 -31.57 -15.78
CA GLY A 238 10.64 -31.87 -14.37
C GLY A 238 12.10 -31.73 -13.95
N TYR A 239 12.99 -31.30 -14.84
CA TYR A 239 14.39 -30.98 -14.54
C TYR A 239 14.57 -29.54 -14.07
N SER A 240 15.66 -29.25 -13.35
CA SER A 240 16.06 -27.85 -13.12
C SER A 240 16.61 -27.23 -14.40
N GLU A 241 16.68 -25.89 -14.44
CA GLU A 241 17.32 -25.18 -15.53
C GLU A 241 18.81 -25.53 -15.63
N ASP A 242 19.54 -25.60 -14.51
CA ASP A 242 20.95 -26.01 -14.48
C ASP A 242 21.16 -27.41 -15.07
N GLU A 243 20.27 -28.37 -14.76
CA GLU A 243 20.33 -29.71 -15.32
C GLU A 243 20.20 -29.66 -16.85
N LEU A 244 19.13 -29.02 -17.34
CA LEU A 244 18.83 -28.90 -18.77
C LEU A 244 19.92 -28.17 -19.56
N LEU A 245 20.48 -27.08 -19.02
CA LEU A 245 21.58 -26.33 -19.65
C LEU A 245 22.92 -27.09 -19.60
N SER A 246 23.13 -27.99 -18.64
CA SER A 246 24.41 -28.71 -18.50
C SER A 246 24.65 -29.76 -19.60
N GLN A 247 23.60 -30.48 -20.02
CA GLN A 247 23.69 -31.61 -20.95
C GLN A 247 23.26 -31.25 -22.39
N PRO A 248 23.71 -31.99 -23.41
CA PRO A 248 23.13 -31.90 -24.75
C PRO A 248 21.64 -32.27 -24.73
N PHE A 249 20.80 -31.52 -25.44
CA PHE A 249 19.33 -31.70 -25.36
C PHE A 249 18.87 -33.10 -25.82
N LEU A 250 19.65 -33.75 -26.69
CA LEU A 250 19.44 -35.13 -27.15
C LEU A 250 19.50 -36.17 -26.00
N SER A 251 20.10 -35.86 -24.85
CA SER A 251 20.11 -36.74 -23.68
C SER A 251 18.75 -36.88 -23.00
N TYR A 252 17.85 -35.92 -23.24
CA TYR A 252 16.47 -35.92 -22.73
C TYR A 252 15.46 -36.47 -23.75
N VAL A 253 15.89 -36.88 -24.94
CA VAL A 253 15.03 -37.48 -25.97
C VAL A 253 14.90 -38.99 -25.70
N HIS A 254 13.71 -39.56 -25.92
CA HIS A 254 13.47 -40.99 -25.77
C HIS A 254 14.35 -41.80 -26.74
N PRO A 255 14.98 -42.93 -26.33
CA PRO A 255 15.97 -43.67 -27.13
C PRO A 255 15.59 -43.91 -28.60
N ASP A 256 14.37 -44.39 -28.87
CA ASP A 256 13.89 -44.64 -30.24
C ASP A 256 13.85 -43.37 -31.11
N ASP A 257 13.69 -42.20 -30.49
CA ASP A 257 13.44 -40.91 -31.14
C ASP A 257 14.73 -40.06 -31.30
N VAL A 258 15.87 -40.52 -30.77
CA VAL A 258 17.16 -39.80 -30.84
C VAL A 258 17.64 -39.63 -32.28
N GLU A 259 17.56 -40.69 -33.10
CA GLU A 259 18.06 -40.70 -34.48
C GLU A 259 17.21 -39.89 -35.46
N ILE A 260 15.91 -39.72 -35.20
CA ILE A 260 15.07 -38.79 -35.97
C ILE A 260 15.35 -37.34 -35.56
N THR A 261 15.63 -37.09 -34.27
CA THR A 261 15.88 -35.74 -33.76
C THR A 261 17.20 -35.16 -34.27
N LYS A 262 18.29 -35.95 -34.32
CA LYS A 262 19.59 -35.53 -34.90
C LYS A 262 19.44 -34.99 -36.33
N LYS A 263 18.76 -35.77 -37.19
CA LYS A 263 18.54 -35.44 -38.61
C LYS A 263 17.67 -34.20 -38.83
N GLU A 264 16.89 -33.80 -37.83
CA GLU A 264 16.13 -32.55 -37.87
C GLU A 264 17.05 -31.36 -37.55
N VAL A 265 17.90 -31.49 -36.53
CA VAL A 265 18.89 -30.47 -36.12
C VAL A 265 19.90 -30.19 -37.24
N GLU A 266 20.36 -31.22 -37.95
CA GLU A 266 21.27 -31.07 -39.11
C GLU A 266 20.68 -30.16 -40.22
N LYS A 267 19.35 -30.17 -40.42
CA LYS A 267 18.68 -29.27 -41.38
C LYS A 267 18.70 -27.83 -40.91
N LEU A 268 18.46 -27.60 -39.61
CA LEU A 268 18.42 -26.25 -39.01
C LEU A 268 19.76 -25.51 -39.18
N GLN A 269 20.88 -26.24 -39.10
CA GLN A 269 22.22 -25.69 -39.34
C GLN A 269 22.41 -25.16 -40.77
N THR A 270 21.62 -25.61 -41.75
CA THR A 270 21.64 -25.08 -43.14
C THR A 270 20.75 -23.85 -43.33
N GLY A 271 20.18 -23.29 -42.26
CA GLY A 271 19.29 -22.13 -42.30
C GLY A 271 17.83 -22.47 -42.66
N MET A 272 17.46 -23.75 -42.71
CA MET A 272 16.07 -24.17 -42.88
C MET A 272 15.30 -24.11 -41.56
N VAL A 273 13.99 -23.87 -41.63
CA VAL A 273 13.08 -23.97 -40.47
C VAL A 273 12.52 -25.39 -40.34
N SER A 274 12.30 -25.84 -39.11
CA SER A 274 11.52 -27.06 -38.83
C SER A 274 10.16 -26.69 -38.26
N LEU A 275 9.09 -27.35 -38.72
CA LEU A 275 7.72 -27.06 -38.34
C LEU A 275 6.96 -28.38 -38.11
N LYS A 276 6.35 -28.53 -36.92
CA LYS A 276 5.61 -29.73 -36.50
C LYS A 276 6.43 -31.02 -36.45
N PHE A 277 7.68 -30.95 -35.97
CA PHE A 277 8.43 -32.14 -35.62
C PHE A 277 7.92 -32.71 -34.28
N GLU A 278 7.58 -33.99 -34.22
CA GLU A 278 7.07 -34.65 -33.01
C GLU A 278 8.08 -35.68 -32.49
N ASN A 279 8.40 -35.63 -31.19
CA ASN A 279 9.18 -36.66 -30.51
C ASN A 279 8.79 -36.79 -29.02
N ARG A 280 9.21 -37.87 -28.38
CA ARG A 280 9.07 -38.04 -26.92
C ARG A 280 10.31 -37.51 -26.21
N TYR A 281 10.10 -36.67 -25.20
CA TYR A 281 11.12 -36.32 -24.21
C TYR A 281 10.88 -37.12 -22.93
N ILE A 282 11.96 -37.65 -22.34
CA ILE A 282 11.96 -38.30 -21.02
C ILE A 282 12.02 -37.21 -19.95
N CYS A 283 11.10 -37.27 -18.99
CA CYS A 283 11.05 -36.36 -17.85
C CYS A 283 11.88 -36.91 -16.68
N LYS A 284 12.21 -36.05 -15.71
CA LYS A 284 13.06 -36.42 -14.55
C LYS A 284 12.53 -37.58 -13.71
N ASP A 285 11.20 -37.72 -13.66
CA ASP A 285 10.50 -38.82 -12.99
C ASP A 285 10.50 -40.15 -13.79
N ARG A 286 11.12 -40.15 -14.99
CA ARG A 286 11.12 -41.23 -16.00
C ARG A 286 9.78 -41.48 -16.69
N SER A 287 8.80 -40.57 -16.55
CA SER A 287 7.70 -40.49 -17.50
C SER A 287 8.22 -39.95 -18.84
N PHE A 288 7.37 -39.92 -19.87
CA PHE A 288 7.68 -39.25 -21.12
C PHE A 288 6.52 -38.35 -21.56
N LYS A 289 6.88 -37.24 -22.21
CA LYS A 289 5.97 -36.27 -22.78
C LYS A 289 6.12 -36.23 -24.30
N TRP A 290 5.00 -36.22 -25.02
CA TRP A 290 4.99 -36.01 -26.46
C TRP A 290 5.12 -34.52 -26.76
N ILE A 291 6.20 -34.12 -27.41
CA ILE A 291 6.51 -32.71 -27.67
C ILE A 291 6.45 -32.44 -29.18
N LEU A 292 5.66 -31.43 -29.54
CA LEU A 292 5.52 -30.87 -30.88
C LEU A 292 6.39 -29.61 -31.00
N TRP A 293 7.36 -29.60 -31.92
CA TRP A 293 8.36 -28.55 -32.09
C TRP A 293 8.12 -27.67 -33.32
N SER A 294 8.52 -26.40 -33.24
CA SER A 294 8.75 -25.49 -34.37
C SER A 294 9.98 -24.65 -34.08
N VAL A 295 10.96 -24.65 -34.99
CA VAL A 295 12.32 -24.13 -34.72
C VAL A 295 12.83 -23.26 -35.87
N TYR A 296 13.38 -22.10 -35.52
CA TYR A 296 13.84 -21.04 -36.41
C TYR A 296 15.33 -20.74 -36.14
N PRO A 297 16.25 -20.93 -37.11
CA PRO A 297 17.65 -20.57 -36.94
C PRO A 297 17.92 -19.09 -37.21
N ASP A 298 18.75 -18.46 -36.38
CA ASP A 298 19.41 -17.19 -36.68
C ASP A 298 20.83 -17.47 -37.22
N VAL A 299 20.98 -17.28 -38.52
CA VAL A 299 22.23 -17.52 -39.26
C VAL A 299 23.34 -16.51 -38.90
N SER A 300 23.01 -15.39 -38.25
CA SER A 300 23.99 -14.36 -37.86
C SER A 300 24.64 -14.63 -36.50
N THR A 301 23.93 -15.28 -35.58
CA THR A 301 24.43 -15.62 -34.23
C THR A 301 24.69 -17.11 -34.03
N GLY A 302 24.15 -17.97 -34.90
CA GLY A 302 24.21 -19.43 -34.75
C GLY A 302 23.20 -20.00 -33.72
N LEU A 303 22.25 -19.18 -33.27
CA LEU A 303 21.24 -19.57 -32.28
C LEU A 303 20.01 -20.19 -32.94
N LEU A 304 19.37 -21.12 -32.24
CA LEU A 304 18.11 -21.75 -32.59
C LEU A 304 17.00 -21.25 -31.65
N TYR A 305 15.98 -20.62 -32.20
CA TYR A 305 14.79 -20.18 -31.47
C TYR A 305 13.68 -21.21 -31.66
N ALA A 306 13.34 -21.94 -30.60
CA ALA A 306 12.36 -23.01 -30.61
C ALA A 306 11.12 -22.67 -29.78
N VAL A 307 9.96 -22.97 -30.34
CA VAL A 307 8.68 -23.03 -29.64
C VAL A 307 8.22 -24.49 -29.65
N ALA A 308 7.85 -25.00 -28.48
CA ALA A 308 7.44 -26.39 -28.34
C ALA A 308 6.22 -26.55 -27.42
N ARG A 309 5.39 -27.56 -27.72
CA ARG A 309 4.11 -27.81 -27.02
C ARG A 309 3.99 -29.27 -26.61
N ASP A 310 3.56 -29.49 -25.37
CA ASP A 310 3.14 -30.81 -24.90
C ASP A 310 1.80 -31.20 -25.53
N ILE A 311 1.76 -32.34 -26.22
CA ILE A 311 0.55 -32.92 -26.83
C ILE A 311 0.11 -34.22 -26.12
N THR A 312 0.68 -34.52 -24.96
CA THR A 312 0.39 -35.75 -24.19
C THR A 312 -1.09 -35.83 -23.78
N ASP A 313 -1.73 -34.70 -23.44
CA ASP A 313 -3.14 -34.68 -23.03
C ASP A 313 -4.10 -35.01 -24.19
N ILE A 314 -3.70 -34.73 -25.44
CA ILE A 314 -4.43 -35.15 -26.64
C ILE A 314 -4.39 -36.68 -26.75
N LYS A 315 -3.23 -37.29 -26.46
CA LYS A 315 -3.06 -38.76 -26.38
C LYS A 315 -3.70 -39.39 -25.14
N ALA A 316 -3.80 -38.67 -24.03
CA ALA A 316 -4.55 -39.11 -22.86
C ALA A 316 -6.07 -39.10 -23.11
N THR A 317 -6.58 -38.13 -23.89
CA THR A 317 -7.99 -38.02 -24.26
C THR A 317 -8.46 -39.21 -25.11
N GLU A 318 -7.63 -39.66 -26.06
CA GLU A 318 -7.88 -40.88 -26.85
C GLU A 318 -8.06 -42.12 -25.95
N ASN A 319 -7.28 -42.23 -24.85
CA ASN A 319 -7.38 -43.33 -23.88
C ASN A 319 -8.56 -43.18 -22.90
N SER A 320 -8.88 -41.96 -22.45
CA SER A 320 -9.96 -41.66 -21.50
C SER A 320 -11.33 -42.18 -21.96
N ILE A 321 -11.58 -42.16 -23.27
CA ILE A 321 -12.81 -42.70 -23.90
C ILE A 321 -12.95 -44.21 -23.65
N ALA A 322 -11.85 -44.96 -23.55
CA ALA A 322 -11.87 -46.39 -23.19
C ALA A 322 -12.16 -46.59 -21.69
N GLU A 323 -11.61 -45.75 -20.82
CA GLU A 323 -11.82 -45.84 -19.36
C GLU A 323 -13.24 -45.47 -18.94
N ALA A 324 -13.85 -44.45 -19.57
CA ALA A 324 -15.24 -44.05 -19.33
C ALA A 324 -16.23 -45.22 -19.56
N ASN A 325 -16.00 -46.03 -20.59
CA ASN A 325 -16.79 -47.22 -20.89
C ASN A 325 -16.64 -48.32 -19.81
N LYS A 326 -15.45 -48.45 -19.21
CA LYS A 326 -15.20 -49.36 -18.09
C LYS A 326 -15.89 -48.87 -16.80
N PHE A 327 -15.81 -47.57 -16.51
CA PHE A 327 -16.47 -46.94 -15.36
C PHE A 327 -17.99 -47.13 -15.39
N PHE A 328 -18.64 -46.88 -16.54
CA PHE A 328 -20.09 -47.04 -16.71
C PHE A 328 -20.59 -48.42 -16.28
N ASN A 329 -19.84 -49.48 -16.63
CA ASN A 329 -20.20 -50.87 -16.34
C ASN A 329 -19.89 -51.31 -14.89
N MET A 330 -18.96 -50.63 -14.20
CA MET A 330 -18.50 -51.01 -12.85
C MET A 330 -19.26 -50.33 -11.70
N SER A 331 -19.99 -49.23 -11.96
CA SER A 331 -20.67 -48.45 -10.90
C SER A 331 -21.66 -49.28 -10.05
N TYR A 332 -21.85 -48.85 -8.80
CA TYR A 332 -22.86 -49.36 -7.87
C TYR A 332 -24.16 -48.54 -7.86
N GLU A 333 -24.14 -47.31 -8.39
CA GLU A 333 -25.32 -46.46 -8.54
C GLU A 333 -26.01 -46.75 -9.88
N LEU A 334 -27.33 -46.54 -9.96
CA LEU A 334 -28.09 -46.81 -11.18
C LEU A 334 -27.73 -45.74 -12.21
N PHE A 335 -27.05 -46.12 -13.30
CA PHE A 335 -26.83 -45.24 -14.45
C PHE A 335 -27.78 -45.64 -15.57
N VAL A 336 -28.45 -44.66 -16.15
CA VAL A 336 -29.47 -44.80 -17.19
C VAL A 336 -29.19 -43.82 -18.32
N VAL A 337 -29.30 -44.32 -19.54
CA VAL A 337 -29.43 -43.54 -20.76
C VAL A 337 -30.78 -43.89 -21.36
N ALA A 338 -31.59 -42.89 -21.68
CA ALA A 338 -32.95 -43.03 -22.20
C ALA A 338 -33.19 -42.05 -23.37
N LYS A 339 -34.22 -42.29 -24.18
CA LYS A 339 -34.63 -41.40 -25.28
C LYS A 339 -36.15 -41.45 -25.47
N GLY A 340 -36.76 -40.27 -25.56
CA GLY A 340 -38.22 -40.15 -25.46
C GLY A 340 -38.69 -40.61 -24.08
N ASP A 341 -39.34 -41.75 -24.03
CA ASP A 341 -39.86 -42.38 -22.81
C ASP A 341 -39.22 -43.74 -22.49
N TYR A 342 -38.30 -44.24 -23.34
CA TYR A 342 -37.76 -45.59 -23.28
C TYR A 342 -36.28 -45.62 -22.91
N PHE A 343 -35.85 -46.72 -22.30
CA PHE A 343 -34.44 -46.98 -21.98
C PHE A 343 -33.62 -47.28 -23.24
N ILE A 344 -32.45 -46.67 -23.37
CA ILE A 344 -31.46 -46.95 -24.42
C ILE A 344 -30.30 -47.81 -23.89
N LYS A 345 -29.83 -47.52 -22.67
CA LYS A 345 -28.77 -48.29 -22.00
C LYS A 345 -28.78 -48.04 -20.49
N VAL A 346 -28.92 -49.09 -19.68
CA VAL A 346 -28.66 -49.05 -18.24
C VAL A 346 -27.32 -49.70 -17.90
N ASN A 347 -26.79 -49.43 -16.71
CA ASN A 347 -25.66 -50.18 -16.16
C ASN A 347 -26.12 -51.39 -15.32
N PRO A 348 -25.21 -52.32 -14.95
CA PRO A 348 -25.57 -53.50 -14.15
C PRO A 348 -26.12 -53.19 -12.74
N ALA A 349 -25.91 -51.98 -12.22
CA ALA A 349 -26.46 -51.58 -10.92
C ALA A 349 -28.00 -51.49 -10.93
N PHE A 350 -28.59 -51.10 -12.06
CA PHE A 350 -30.05 -51.04 -12.22
C PHE A 350 -30.68 -52.42 -11.94
N THR A 351 -30.12 -53.47 -12.52
CA THR A 351 -30.56 -54.86 -12.31
C THR A 351 -30.29 -55.34 -10.88
N ARG A 352 -29.22 -54.89 -10.21
CA ARG A 352 -28.95 -55.25 -8.81
C ARG A 352 -29.87 -54.57 -7.80
N ILE A 353 -30.31 -53.33 -8.05
CA ILE A 353 -31.07 -52.54 -7.07
C ILE A 353 -32.58 -52.63 -7.28
N LEU A 354 -33.06 -52.72 -8.53
CA LEU A 354 -34.50 -52.81 -8.85
C LEU A 354 -34.92 -54.18 -9.41
N GLY A 355 -33.97 -55.05 -9.78
CA GLY A 355 -34.23 -56.43 -10.22
C GLY A 355 -34.49 -56.64 -11.72
N PHE A 356 -34.58 -55.58 -12.52
CA PHE A 356 -34.93 -55.64 -13.95
C PHE A 356 -33.70 -55.68 -14.88
N SER A 357 -33.73 -56.52 -15.91
CA SER A 357 -32.70 -56.57 -16.95
C SER A 357 -32.99 -55.56 -18.09
N GLN A 358 -31.98 -55.19 -18.88
CA GLN A 358 -32.14 -54.29 -20.04
C GLN A 358 -33.22 -54.80 -21.02
N GLU A 359 -33.21 -56.10 -21.33
CA GLU A 359 -34.16 -56.71 -22.27
C GLU A 359 -35.61 -56.63 -21.76
N GLU A 360 -35.84 -56.76 -20.45
CA GLU A 360 -37.17 -56.61 -19.82
C GLU A 360 -37.70 -55.16 -19.80
N MET A 361 -36.86 -54.19 -20.18
CA MET A 361 -37.11 -52.75 -20.10
C MET A 361 -37.13 -52.02 -21.44
N ASN A 362 -36.52 -52.57 -22.50
CA ASN A 362 -36.46 -51.94 -23.83
C ASN A 362 -37.83 -51.48 -24.33
N ASP A 363 -38.86 -52.32 -24.16
CA ASP A 363 -40.23 -52.08 -24.65
C ASP A 363 -41.16 -51.43 -23.59
N LYS A 364 -40.62 -50.89 -22.48
CA LYS A 364 -41.41 -50.27 -21.41
C LYS A 364 -41.00 -48.82 -21.14
N PRO A 365 -41.96 -47.91 -20.92
CA PRO A 365 -41.64 -46.54 -20.58
C PRO A 365 -41.10 -46.45 -19.15
N PHE A 366 -40.07 -45.64 -18.90
CA PHE A 366 -39.39 -45.59 -17.60
C PHE A 366 -40.29 -45.12 -16.44
N LEU A 367 -41.34 -44.34 -16.73
CA LEU A 367 -42.34 -43.93 -15.74
C LEU A 367 -43.19 -45.10 -15.19
N SER A 368 -43.25 -46.25 -15.88
CA SER A 368 -43.96 -47.44 -15.38
C SER A 368 -43.32 -48.09 -14.13
N PHE A 369 -42.13 -47.62 -13.73
CA PHE A 369 -41.39 -48.07 -12.55
C PHE A 369 -41.45 -47.06 -11.38
N SER A 370 -42.36 -46.08 -11.40
CA SER A 370 -42.54 -45.09 -10.32
C SER A 370 -43.80 -45.35 -9.47
N HIS A 371 -43.77 -44.93 -8.20
CA HIS A 371 -44.90 -45.08 -7.27
C HIS A 371 -46.12 -44.25 -7.69
N PRO A 372 -47.37 -44.77 -7.56
CA PRO A 372 -48.60 -44.08 -7.97
C PRO A 372 -48.73 -42.60 -7.59
N ASP A 373 -48.61 -42.24 -6.31
CA ASP A 373 -48.70 -40.83 -5.87
C ASP A 373 -47.61 -39.93 -6.48
N ASP A 374 -46.43 -40.49 -6.76
CA ASP A 374 -45.28 -39.76 -7.32
C ASP A 374 -45.40 -39.62 -8.85
N LEU A 375 -46.25 -40.41 -9.53
CA LEU A 375 -46.39 -40.40 -11.00
C LEU A 375 -46.72 -39.02 -11.57
N LYS A 376 -47.63 -38.27 -10.92
CA LYS A 376 -48.02 -36.94 -11.41
C LYS A 376 -46.83 -35.97 -11.35
N ALA A 377 -46.17 -35.89 -10.19
CA ALA A 377 -44.99 -35.06 -10.01
C ALA A 377 -43.83 -35.50 -10.92
N SER A 378 -43.65 -36.81 -11.13
CA SER A 378 -42.61 -37.38 -11.98
C SER A 378 -42.85 -37.04 -13.46
N THR A 379 -44.09 -37.17 -13.93
CA THR A 379 -44.47 -36.81 -15.32
C THR A 379 -44.25 -35.33 -15.56
N GLU A 380 -44.74 -34.47 -14.66
CA GLU A 380 -44.49 -33.02 -14.74
C GLU A 380 -42.99 -32.67 -14.70
N ALA A 381 -42.18 -33.38 -13.90
CA ALA A 381 -40.73 -33.17 -13.83
C ALA A 381 -40.02 -33.64 -15.10
N ILE A 382 -40.47 -34.75 -15.70
CA ILE A 382 -39.93 -35.31 -16.95
C ILE A 382 -40.35 -34.51 -18.19
N GLU A 383 -41.53 -33.89 -18.20
CA GLU A 383 -41.90 -32.90 -19.23
C GLU A 383 -41.04 -31.63 -19.13
N LYS A 384 -40.83 -31.12 -17.91
CA LYS A 384 -39.91 -30.00 -17.65
C LYS A 384 -38.46 -30.36 -18.06
N LEU A 385 -38.04 -31.60 -17.82
CA LEU A 385 -36.75 -32.13 -18.27
C LEU A 385 -36.66 -32.17 -19.80
N LYS A 386 -37.62 -32.80 -20.50
CA LYS A 386 -37.66 -32.91 -21.97
C LYS A 386 -37.64 -31.54 -22.68
N ASN A 387 -38.20 -30.50 -22.06
CA ASN A 387 -38.17 -29.12 -22.56
C ASN A 387 -36.81 -28.39 -22.33
N GLY A 388 -35.73 -29.12 -22.05
CA GLY A 388 -34.38 -28.58 -21.87
C GLY A 388 -34.00 -28.27 -20.42
N GLY A 389 -34.74 -28.80 -19.45
CA GLY A 389 -34.36 -28.72 -18.04
C GLY A 389 -33.21 -29.66 -17.65
N THR A 390 -32.79 -29.53 -16.40
CA THR A 390 -32.16 -30.62 -15.64
C THR A 390 -33.00 -30.88 -14.39
N MET A 391 -32.96 -32.10 -13.90
CA MET A 391 -33.67 -32.55 -12.70
C MET A 391 -32.60 -33.07 -11.74
N ILE A 392 -32.43 -32.45 -10.57
CA ILE A 392 -31.34 -32.77 -9.65
C ILE A 392 -31.93 -33.05 -8.27
N ASN A 393 -31.45 -34.13 -7.64
CA ASN A 393 -31.92 -34.63 -6.34
C ASN A 393 -33.45 -34.81 -6.26
N TYR A 394 -34.09 -35.19 -7.36
CA TYR A 394 -35.52 -35.46 -7.41
C TYR A 394 -35.81 -36.79 -6.72
N ARG A 395 -36.31 -36.70 -5.48
CA ARG A 395 -36.65 -37.85 -4.64
C ARG A 395 -38.01 -38.39 -5.05
N ALA A 396 -38.02 -39.61 -5.60
CA ALA A 396 -39.23 -40.35 -5.94
C ALA A 396 -39.09 -41.82 -5.52
N ARG A 397 -40.22 -42.45 -5.20
CA ARG A 397 -40.26 -43.87 -4.85
C ARG A 397 -40.25 -44.72 -6.12
N ALA A 398 -39.18 -45.48 -6.34
CA ALA A 398 -39.06 -46.41 -7.46
C ALA A 398 -39.55 -47.81 -7.06
N LEU A 399 -40.25 -48.47 -7.98
CA LEU A 399 -40.80 -49.82 -7.85
C LEU A 399 -39.73 -50.88 -8.13
N CYS A 400 -39.56 -51.81 -7.18
CA CYS A 400 -38.68 -52.97 -7.32
C CYS A 400 -39.46 -54.17 -7.90
N LYS A 401 -38.75 -55.13 -8.51
CA LYS A 401 -39.34 -56.33 -9.14
C LYS A 401 -40.08 -57.27 -8.17
N ASP A 402 -39.89 -57.10 -6.86
CA ASP A 402 -40.60 -57.80 -5.79
C ASP A 402 -41.89 -57.08 -5.33
N GLY A 403 -42.18 -55.88 -5.84
CA GLY A 403 -43.31 -55.04 -5.45
C GLY A 403 -43.02 -54.02 -4.34
N SER A 404 -41.78 -53.95 -3.83
CA SER A 404 -41.37 -52.97 -2.81
C SER A 404 -40.98 -51.61 -3.41
N TYR A 405 -40.83 -50.59 -2.55
CA TYR A 405 -40.46 -49.23 -2.96
C TYR A 405 -39.20 -48.74 -2.24
N LYS A 406 -38.32 -48.04 -2.99
CA LYS A 406 -37.12 -47.37 -2.47
C LYS A 406 -37.14 -45.88 -2.78
N TRP A 407 -36.68 -45.04 -1.84
CA TRP A 407 -36.49 -43.61 -2.08
C TRP A 407 -35.23 -43.40 -2.92
N LEU A 408 -35.42 -43.24 -4.23
CA LEU A 408 -34.33 -42.92 -5.14
C LEU A 408 -34.25 -41.40 -5.33
N GLU A 409 -33.07 -40.85 -5.03
CA GLU A 409 -32.68 -39.49 -5.37
C GLU A 409 -32.15 -39.49 -6.81
N TRP A 410 -33.01 -39.11 -7.75
CA TRP A 410 -32.69 -39.04 -9.17
C TRP A 410 -32.03 -37.72 -9.54
N SER A 411 -30.92 -37.80 -10.27
CA SER A 411 -30.35 -36.67 -11.00
C SER A 411 -30.27 -37.01 -12.48
N SER A 412 -31.04 -36.29 -13.30
CA SER A 412 -31.22 -36.51 -14.73
C SER A 412 -31.02 -35.22 -15.52
N ALA A 413 -30.30 -35.31 -16.63
CA ALA A 413 -30.16 -34.25 -17.63
C ALA A 413 -30.65 -34.75 -18.98
N ILE A 414 -31.08 -33.85 -19.87
CA ILE A 414 -31.30 -34.18 -21.28
C ILE A 414 -30.33 -33.37 -22.16
N ASP A 415 -29.68 -34.06 -23.09
CA ASP A 415 -29.10 -33.41 -24.27
C ASP A 415 -30.24 -33.13 -25.25
N VAL A 416 -30.62 -31.86 -25.34
CA VAL A 416 -31.70 -31.36 -26.20
C VAL A 416 -31.39 -31.54 -27.69
N GLN A 417 -30.11 -31.58 -28.08
CA GLN A 417 -29.70 -31.69 -29.49
C GLN A 417 -29.84 -33.13 -29.99
N THR A 418 -29.50 -34.12 -29.16
CA THR A 418 -29.65 -35.54 -29.52
C THR A 418 -30.94 -36.20 -29.00
N GLY A 419 -31.66 -35.54 -28.10
CA GLY A 419 -32.83 -36.07 -27.38
C GLY A 419 -32.48 -37.16 -26.36
N MET A 420 -31.21 -37.25 -25.95
CA MET A 420 -30.70 -38.30 -25.06
C MET A 420 -30.75 -37.85 -23.60
N MET A 421 -31.47 -38.58 -22.77
CA MET A 421 -31.57 -38.35 -21.33
C MET A 421 -30.55 -39.22 -20.61
N TYR A 422 -29.73 -38.60 -19.76
CA TYR A 422 -28.73 -39.26 -18.90
C TYR A 422 -29.18 -39.10 -17.45
N ALA A 423 -29.37 -40.20 -16.74
CA ALA A 423 -29.88 -40.20 -15.38
C ALA A 423 -29.05 -41.10 -14.45
N VAL A 424 -28.84 -40.62 -13.23
CA VAL A 424 -28.18 -41.33 -12.12
C VAL A 424 -29.16 -41.39 -10.96
N ALA A 425 -29.24 -42.53 -10.26
CA ALA A 425 -30.01 -42.66 -9.03
C ALA A 425 -29.23 -43.33 -7.90
N ARG A 426 -29.44 -42.78 -6.69
CA ARG A 426 -28.94 -43.27 -5.42
C ARG A 426 -30.11 -43.56 -4.47
N ASP A 427 -30.04 -44.64 -3.71
CA ASP A 427 -30.97 -44.88 -2.59
C ASP A 427 -30.58 -43.97 -1.41
N VAL A 428 -31.50 -43.13 -0.95
CA VAL A 428 -31.26 -42.14 0.12
C VAL A 428 -32.11 -42.34 1.36
N THR A 429 -32.74 -43.51 1.48
CA THR A 429 -33.75 -43.82 2.51
C THR A 429 -33.28 -43.54 3.95
N GLU A 430 -32.00 -43.76 4.24
CA GLU A 430 -31.39 -43.56 5.58
C GLU A 430 -31.05 -42.09 5.88
N LYS A 431 -30.61 -41.32 4.89
CA LYS A 431 -30.06 -39.96 5.10
C LYS A 431 -31.08 -38.98 5.67
N ILE A 432 -32.32 -39.07 5.21
CA ILE A 432 -33.40 -38.10 5.47
C ILE A 432 -33.75 -38.02 6.97
N GLN A 433 -33.52 -39.09 7.73
CA GLN A 433 -33.91 -39.17 9.14
C GLN A 433 -32.98 -38.36 10.09
N ASN A 434 -31.78 -37.97 9.65
CA ASN A 434 -30.79 -37.29 10.50
C ASN A 434 -30.79 -35.76 10.37
N GLU A 435 -31.33 -35.19 9.28
CA GLU A 435 -31.17 -33.76 8.96
C GLU A 435 -32.05 -32.83 9.85
N GLU A 436 -33.14 -33.33 10.44
CA GLU A 436 -34.10 -32.49 11.18
C GLU A 436 -33.60 -32.06 12.57
N SER A 437 -32.91 -32.95 13.32
CA SER A 437 -32.53 -32.69 14.72
C SER A 437 -31.48 -31.57 14.87
N LEU A 438 -30.62 -31.37 13.87
CA LEU A 438 -29.54 -30.36 13.91
C LEU A 438 -30.07 -28.91 13.90
N LYS A 439 -31.29 -28.71 13.40
CA LYS A 439 -31.84 -27.39 13.06
C LYS A 439 -32.17 -26.53 14.29
N ILE A 440 -32.64 -27.14 15.37
CA ILE A 440 -33.16 -26.43 16.55
C ILE A 440 -32.04 -25.79 17.38
N SER A 441 -30.93 -26.51 17.61
CA SER A 441 -29.83 -26.02 18.47
C SER A 441 -29.10 -24.80 17.90
N ASN A 442 -29.20 -24.53 16.60
CA ASN A 442 -28.56 -23.38 15.97
C ASN A 442 -29.34 -22.07 16.15
N MET A 443 -30.64 -22.12 16.46
CA MET A 443 -31.45 -20.89 16.59
C MET A 443 -31.11 -20.09 17.85
N PHE A 444 -31.06 -20.73 19.02
CA PHE A 444 -30.79 -20.05 20.30
C PHE A 444 -29.42 -19.36 20.33
N PHE A 445 -28.39 -20.03 19.81
CA PHE A 445 -27.02 -19.52 19.80
C PHE A 445 -26.89 -18.19 19.04
N ASN A 446 -27.68 -17.99 17.98
CA ASN A 446 -27.59 -16.80 17.14
C ASN A 446 -28.32 -15.57 17.71
N MET A 447 -29.21 -15.72 18.71
CA MET A 447 -30.12 -14.65 19.16
C MET A 447 -29.62 -13.83 20.38
N ALA A 448 -28.42 -14.06 20.89
CA ALA A 448 -27.89 -13.36 22.06
C ALA A 448 -27.33 -11.95 21.75
N PHE A 449 -27.38 -11.04 22.73
CA PHE A 449 -27.00 -9.62 22.59
C PHE A 449 -25.53 -9.31 22.88
N ASP A 450 -24.97 -9.83 23.97
CA ASP A 450 -23.52 -9.76 24.22
C ASP A 450 -22.79 -10.70 23.25
N ILE A 451 -21.50 -10.44 22.99
CA ILE A 451 -20.67 -11.28 22.13
C ILE A 451 -20.51 -12.64 22.80
N LEU A 452 -20.89 -13.74 22.13
CA LEU A 452 -20.71 -15.11 22.62
C LEU A 452 -19.84 -15.92 21.65
N THR A 453 -18.86 -16.63 22.20
CA THR A 453 -17.97 -17.51 21.42
C THR A 453 -17.78 -18.88 22.07
N VAL A 454 -17.49 -19.86 21.21
CA VAL A 454 -16.97 -21.17 21.57
C VAL A 454 -15.63 -21.32 20.84
N ALA A 455 -14.57 -21.65 21.55
CA ALA A 455 -13.22 -21.79 20.99
C ALA A 455 -12.53 -23.07 21.47
N LYS A 456 -11.54 -23.55 20.72
CA LYS A 456 -10.70 -24.70 21.05
C LYS A 456 -9.41 -24.63 20.25
N ASP A 457 -8.31 -25.11 20.85
CA ASP A 457 -7.00 -25.26 20.19
C ASP A 457 -6.61 -23.98 19.42
N GLU A 458 -6.72 -22.84 20.12
CA GLU A 458 -6.47 -21.46 19.68
C GLU A 458 -7.49 -20.83 18.70
N HIS A 459 -8.45 -21.58 18.15
CA HIS A 459 -9.40 -21.10 17.11
C HIS A 459 -10.83 -21.01 17.63
N PHE A 460 -11.67 -20.17 17.01
CA PHE A 460 -13.11 -20.12 17.32
C PHE A 460 -13.86 -21.23 16.59
N ILE A 461 -14.42 -22.21 17.32
CA ILE A 461 -15.35 -23.20 16.75
C ILE A 461 -16.66 -22.52 16.31
N LYS A 462 -17.14 -21.54 17.10
CA LYS A 462 -18.46 -20.95 16.87
C LYS A 462 -18.57 -19.52 17.40
N ILE A 463 -19.21 -18.63 16.65
CA ILE A 463 -19.49 -17.24 17.06
C ILE A 463 -20.96 -16.83 16.82
N ASN A 464 -21.54 -16.04 17.72
CA ASN A 464 -22.92 -15.58 17.59
C ASN A 464 -23.07 -14.35 16.68
N GLN A 465 -24.32 -13.99 16.36
CA GLN A 465 -24.62 -12.81 15.53
C GLN A 465 -24.15 -11.49 16.17
N ALA A 466 -24.00 -11.42 17.50
CA ALA A 466 -23.44 -10.25 18.17
C ALA A 466 -21.93 -10.09 17.92
N PHE A 467 -21.15 -11.18 17.84
CA PHE A 467 -19.75 -11.13 17.37
C PHE A 467 -19.69 -10.51 15.97
N THR A 468 -20.52 -11.00 15.04
CA THR A 468 -20.59 -10.47 13.66
C THR A 468 -21.10 -9.04 13.59
N LYS A 469 -22.01 -8.61 14.46
CA LYS A 469 -22.51 -7.23 14.48
C LYS A 469 -21.52 -6.24 15.09
N THR A 470 -20.82 -6.63 16.16
CA THR A 470 -19.93 -5.74 16.90
C THR A 470 -18.52 -5.70 16.31
N LEU A 471 -18.02 -6.84 15.82
CA LEU A 471 -16.67 -6.99 15.26
C LEU A 471 -16.67 -7.27 13.74
N GLY A 472 -17.81 -7.31 13.06
CA GLY A 472 -17.90 -7.52 11.60
C GLY A 472 -17.62 -8.95 11.10
N TYR A 473 -16.94 -9.78 11.88
CA TYR A 473 -16.51 -11.13 11.50
C TYR A 473 -17.65 -12.15 11.46
N ASN A 474 -17.71 -12.92 10.37
CA ASN A 474 -18.66 -14.01 10.21
C ASN A 474 -18.02 -15.36 10.60
N GLN A 475 -18.84 -16.42 10.62
CA GLN A 475 -18.38 -17.77 11.01
C GLN A 475 -17.32 -18.36 10.06
N GLU A 476 -17.23 -17.89 8.82
CA GLU A 476 -16.30 -18.37 7.79
C GLU A 476 -14.88 -17.81 7.99
N ASP A 477 -14.76 -16.67 8.68
CA ASP A 477 -13.48 -16.08 9.08
C ASP A 477 -12.81 -16.90 10.21
N MET A 478 -13.60 -17.63 11.02
CA MET A 478 -13.16 -18.25 12.27
C MET A 478 -12.25 -19.46 12.10
N ASP A 479 -12.41 -20.24 11.03
CA ASP A 479 -11.56 -21.40 10.72
C ASP A 479 -10.11 -21.00 10.34
N ARG A 480 -9.84 -19.69 10.19
CA ARG A 480 -8.55 -19.13 9.75
C ARG A 480 -7.91 -18.18 10.75
N LEU A 481 -8.66 -17.75 11.76
CA LEU A 481 -8.24 -16.71 12.71
C LEU A 481 -8.20 -17.31 14.11
N LYS A 482 -7.02 -17.29 14.72
CA LYS A 482 -6.93 -17.60 16.15
C LYS A 482 -7.59 -16.48 16.94
N PHE A 483 -8.14 -16.78 18.12
CA PHE A 483 -8.65 -15.73 18.99
C PHE A 483 -7.53 -14.78 19.46
N MET A 484 -6.29 -15.28 19.52
CA MET A 484 -5.08 -14.49 19.76
C MET A 484 -4.66 -13.61 18.57
N ASP A 485 -5.22 -13.81 17.37
CA ASP A 485 -4.92 -12.98 16.19
C ASP A 485 -5.79 -11.72 16.14
N LEU A 486 -7.01 -11.79 16.70
CA LEU A 486 -7.91 -10.65 16.84
C LEU A 486 -7.56 -9.73 18.03
N ILE A 487 -6.60 -10.08 18.87
CA ILE A 487 -6.13 -9.22 19.97
C ILE A 487 -5.04 -8.28 19.43
N HIS A 488 -5.11 -7.00 19.77
CA HIS A 488 -4.10 -6.00 19.38
C HIS A 488 -2.68 -6.44 19.79
N PRO A 489 -1.65 -6.29 18.94
CA PRO A 489 -0.29 -6.79 19.20
C PRO A 489 0.26 -6.54 20.61
N ASP A 490 0.22 -5.29 21.11
CA ASP A 490 0.71 -4.93 22.45
C ASP A 490 -0.04 -5.68 23.58
N ASP A 491 -1.35 -5.93 23.38
CA ASP A 491 -2.21 -6.58 24.37
C ASP A 491 -2.03 -8.12 24.36
N LYS A 492 -1.40 -8.69 23.32
CA LYS A 492 -1.19 -10.15 23.19
C LYS A 492 -0.32 -10.73 24.30
N ALA A 493 0.63 -9.95 24.87
CA ALA A 493 1.45 -10.41 25.99
C ALA A 493 0.58 -10.69 27.23
N THR A 494 -0.25 -9.71 27.60
CA THR A 494 -1.23 -9.81 28.69
C THR A 494 -2.25 -10.93 28.43
N ALA A 495 -2.77 -11.03 27.21
CA ALA A 495 -3.71 -12.09 26.82
C ALA A 495 -3.08 -13.50 26.88
N THR A 496 -1.78 -13.63 26.57
CA THR A 496 -1.05 -14.91 26.68
C THR A 496 -0.89 -15.33 28.15
N GLU A 497 -0.61 -14.38 29.06
CA GLU A 497 -0.58 -14.67 30.50
C GLU A 497 -1.96 -15.14 30.98
N ILE A 498 -3.04 -14.49 30.54
CA ILE A 498 -4.42 -14.83 30.86
C ILE A 498 -4.80 -16.22 30.32
N LEU A 499 -4.42 -16.56 29.09
CA LEU A 499 -4.62 -17.90 28.52
C LEU A 499 -3.86 -18.96 29.34
N SER A 500 -2.64 -18.65 29.79
CA SER A 500 -1.83 -19.56 30.63
C SER A 500 -2.44 -19.85 32.01
N LYS A 501 -3.32 -18.98 32.52
CA LYS A 501 -4.07 -19.16 33.78
C LYS A 501 -5.28 -20.07 33.56
N HIS A 502 -6.07 -19.84 32.50
CA HIS A 502 -7.18 -20.72 32.13
C HIS A 502 -6.72 -22.17 31.90
N LEU A 503 -5.59 -22.38 31.23
CA LEU A 503 -5.00 -23.71 30.99
C LEU A 503 -4.56 -24.45 32.27
N LYS A 504 -4.46 -23.75 33.42
CA LYS A 504 -4.20 -24.35 34.75
C LYS A 504 -5.48 -24.57 35.56
N GLY A 505 -6.64 -24.18 35.04
CA GLY A 505 -7.91 -24.17 35.76
C GLY A 505 -8.09 -22.96 36.70
N GLU A 506 -7.26 -21.92 36.58
CA GLU A 506 -7.44 -20.68 37.35
C GLU A 506 -8.50 -19.79 36.66
N PRO A 507 -9.57 -19.37 37.36
CA PRO A 507 -10.59 -18.50 36.79
C PRO A 507 -10.08 -17.06 36.65
N VAL A 508 -10.15 -16.49 35.44
CA VAL A 508 -9.83 -15.07 35.19
C VAL A 508 -11.12 -14.30 34.93
N VAL A 509 -11.31 -13.21 35.68
CA VAL A 509 -12.53 -12.38 35.63
C VAL A 509 -12.16 -10.97 35.22
N ASN A 510 -12.78 -10.48 34.14
CA ASN A 510 -12.71 -9.13 33.59
C ASN A 510 -11.30 -8.67 33.21
N PHE A 511 -11.01 -8.71 31.90
CA PHE A 511 -9.79 -8.16 31.32
C PHE A 511 -10.12 -7.38 30.06
N ARG A 512 -9.43 -6.25 29.85
CA ARG A 512 -9.61 -5.40 28.67
C ARG A 512 -8.51 -5.65 27.65
N THR A 513 -8.93 -5.76 26.39
CA THR A 513 -8.08 -5.89 25.21
C THR A 513 -8.71 -5.11 24.08
N ARG A 514 -7.89 -4.38 23.31
CA ARG A 514 -8.28 -3.93 21.98
C ARG A 514 -8.48 -5.17 21.11
N PHE A 515 -9.70 -5.38 20.66
CA PHE A 515 -10.08 -6.45 19.76
C PHE A 515 -10.31 -5.86 18.36
N LEU A 516 -9.72 -6.50 17.37
CA LEU A 516 -9.84 -6.16 15.97
C LEU A 516 -11.26 -6.43 15.47
N CYS A 517 -11.76 -5.55 14.62
CA CYS A 517 -12.96 -5.70 13.82
C CYS A 517 -12.59 -6.01 12.36
N LYS A 518 -13.50 -6.63 11.61
CA LYS A 518 -13.34 -6.94 10.17
C LYS A 518 -13.22 -5.70 9.28
N ASP A 519 -13.66 -4.54 9.77
CA ASP A 519 -13.45 -3.22 9.15
C ASP A 519 -12.05 -2.63 9.44
N GLY A 520 -11.18 -3.36 10.14
CA GLY A 520 -9.83 -2.93 10.51
C GLY A 520 -9.75 -2.11 11.79
N THR A 521 -10.87 -1.64 12.34
CA THR A 521 -10.87 -0.85 13.58
C THR A 521 -10.61 -1.70 14.81
N TYR A 522 -10.02 -1.12 15.85
CA TYR A 522 -9.93 -1.75 17.16
C TYR A 522 -11.00 -1.19 18.11
N LYS A 523 -11.71 -2.09 18.77
CA LYS A 523 -12.65 -1.77 19.86
C LYS A 523 -12.10 -2.30 21.18
N TRP A 524 -12.18 -1.50 22.22
CA TRP A 524 -11.86 -1.98 23.56
C TRP A 524 -12.95 -2.93 24.03
N LEU A 525 -12.64 -4.22 24.08
CA LEU A 525 -13.52 -5.23 24.64
C LEU A 525 -13.08 -5.64 26.05
N ASP A 526 -14.04 -5.69 26.96
CA ASP A 526 -13.94 -6.25 28.31
C ASP A 526 -14.51 -7.68 28.30
N TRP A 527 -13.71 -8.66 28.73
CA TRP A 527 -13.95 -10.09 28.52
C TRP A 527 -14.10 -10.92 29.80
N ASN A 528 -14.92 -11.97 29.71
CA ASN A 528 -15.08 -13.02 30.72
C ASN A 528 -15.09 -14.40 30.03
N SER A 529 -14.31 -15.36 30.54
CA SER A 529 -14.03 -16.64 29.86
C SER A 529 -14.02 -17.82 30.84
N ASN A 530 -14.48 -18.98 30.39
CA ASN A 530 -14.46 -20.26 31.11
C ASN A 530 -14.03 -21.41 30.17
N MET A 531 -13.60 -22.55 30.72
CA MET A 531 -13.06 -23.68 29.94
C MET A 531 -13.55 -25.05 30.44
N ASP A 532 -13.99 -25.91 29.52
CA ASP A 532 -14.10 -27.36 29.74
C ASP A 532 -12.72 -28.00 29.58
N ILE A 533 -12.15 -28.40 30.72
CA ILE A 533 -10.81 -29.00 30.83
C ILE A 533 -10.78 -30.43 30.24
N GLN A 534 -11.89 -31.15 30.16
CA GLN A 534 -11.93 -32.51 29.58
C GLN A 534 -11.93 -32.47 28.05
N GLN A 535 -12.58 -31.48 27.45
CA GLN A 535 -12.71 -31.38 25.99
C GLN A 535 -11.78 -30.34 25.34
N GLY A 536 -11.14 -29.47 26.13
CA GLY A 536 -10.27 -28.40 25.63
C GLY A 536 -11.05 -27.20 25.06
N VAL A 537 -12.29 -26.99 25.48
CA VAL A 537 -13.22 -26.02 24.86
C VAL A 537 -13.41 -24.80 25.78
N PHE A 538 -13.16 -23.62 25.24
CA PHE A 538 -13.40 -22.33 25.86
C PHE A 538 -14.78 -21.78 25.50
N TYR A 539 -15.40 -21.09 26.45
CA TYR A 539 -16.65 -20.35 26.29
C TYR A 539 -16.44 -18.93 26.81
N SER A 540 -16.63 -17.92 25.96
CA SER A 540 -16.31 -16.53 26.29
C SER A 540 -17.44 -15.56 25.98
N VAL A 541 -17.50 -14.50 26.78
CA VAL A 541 -18.47 -13.40 26.70
C VAL A 541 -17.72 -12.06 26.67
N GLY A 542 -18.04 -11.17 25.73
CA GLY A 542 -17.34 -9.89 25.54
C GLY A 542 -18.27 -8.69 25.33
N ARG A 543 -17.82 -7.49 25.78
CA ARG A 543 -18.56 -6.23 25.70
C ARG A 543 -17.67 -5.02 25.38
N ASP A 544 -18.17 -4.10 24.57
CA ASP A 544 -17.48 -2.88 24.12
C ASP A 544 -17.48 -1.76 25.19
N VAL A 545 -16.35 -1.07 25.36
CA VAL A 545 -16.13 0.05 26.28
C VAL A 545 -15.38 1.24 25.63
N THR A 546 -15.33 1.30 24.30
CA THR A 546 -14.38 2.15 23.52
C THR A 546 -14.48 3.66 23.77
N GLU A 547 -15.66 4.23 24.06
CA GLU A 547 -15.83 5.69 24.22
C GLU A 547 -15.10 6.26 25.46
N LEU A 548 -14.90 5.45 26.51
CA LEU A 548 -14.39 5.93 27.80
C LEU A 548 -12.93 6.41 27.74
N VAL A 549 -12.15 5.90 26.79
CA VAL A 549 -10.68 6.09 26.75
C VAL A 549 -10.27 7.42 26.10
N LYS A 550 -11.08 7.97 25.21
CA LYS A 550 -10.69 9.09 24.32
C LYS A 550 -10.49 10.44 25.04
N LEU A 551 -11.13 10.64 26.19
CA LEU A 551 -11.16 11.94 26.89
C LEU A 551 -9.88 12.27 27.66
N GLU A 552 -9.00 11.29 27.90
CA GLU A 552 -7.77 11.49 28.69
C GLU A 552 -6.56 11.86 27.80
N GLU A 553 -6.70 11.82 26.47
CA GLU A 553 -5.59 12.03 25.52
C GLU A 553 -5.43 13.50 25.08
N GLU A 554 -6.49 14.32 25.16
CA GLU A 554 -6.54 15.65 24.53
C GLU A 554 -5.55 16.68 25.13
N GLU A 555 -5.38 16.71 26.46
CA GLU A 555 -4.60 17.75 27.16
C GLU A 555 -3.10 17.74 26.83
N GLN A 556 -2.52 16.58 26.50
CA GLN A 556 -1.07 16.46 26.30
C GLN A 556 -0.60 17.13 24.99
N THR A 557 -1.45 17.16 23.96
CA THR A 557 -1.10 17.49 22.58
C THR A 557 -0.46 18.88 22.40
N ALA A 558 -0.99 19.91 23.07
CA ALA A 558 -0.69 21.32 22.77
C ALA A 558 0.74 21.80 23.13
N ILE A 559 1.49 21.04 23.93
CA ILE A 559 2.90 21.34 24.26
C ILE A 559 3.84 20.80 23.18
N ASP A 560 3.45 19.70 22.56
CA ASP A 560 4.25 18.94 21.60
C ASP A 560 4.30 19.69 20.26
N GLU A 561 3.19 20.36 19.92
CA GLU A 561 2.99 21.12 18.69
C GLU A 561 4.04 22.20 18.41
N LEU A 562 4.65 22.76 19.46
CA LEU A 562 5.60 23.87 19.33
C LEU A 562 7.01 23.44 18.90
N TYR A 563 7.42 22.21 19.23
CA TYR A 563 8.73 21.66 18.88
C TYR A 563 8.65 20.79 17.61
N GLU A 564 7.53 20.06 17.38
CA GLU A 564 7.09 19.51 16.06
C GLU A 564 7.40 20.60 15.01
N ASN A 565 7.00 21.86 15.26
CA ASN A 565 7.12 22.93 14.28
C ASN A 565 8.51 23.56 14.13
N GLU A 566 9.53 23.16 14.89
CA GLU A 566 10.93 23.54 14.66
C GLU A 566 11.69 22.40 13.98
N GLU A 567 11.49 21.16 14.43
CA GLU A 567 12.14 19.97 13.86
C GLU A 567 11.60 19.60 12.47
N LYS A 568 10.30 19.86 12.22
CA LYS A 568 9.66 19.88 10.88
C LYS A 568 10.54 20.54 9.83
N LEU A 569 11.09 21.70 10.18
CA LEU A 569 11.67 22.65 9.25
C LEU A 569 13.01 22.15 8.75
N ARG A 570 13.85 21.70 9.69
CA ARG A 570 15.13 21.08 9.41
C ARG A 570 14.93 19.82 8.57
N LEU A 571 14.05 18.91 8.99
CA LEU A 571 13.90 17.62 8.31
C LEU A 571 13.34 17.75 6.89
N ILE A 572 12.42 18.69 6.61
CA ILE A 572 12.02 18.99 5.24
C ILE A 572 13.23 19.49 4.44
N VAL A 573 13.96 20.48 4.95
CA VAL A 573 15.07 21.12 4.25
C VAL A 573 16.17 20.12 3.87
N GLU A 574 16.58 19.24 4.79
CA GLU A 574 17.61 18.23 4.53
C GLU A 574 17.13 17.13 3.55
N ASN A 575 15.84 16.75 3.58
CA ASN A 575 15.29 15.69 2.71
C ASN A 575 14.94 16.15 1.27
N ILE A 576 15.00 17.45 0.96
CA ILE A 576 14.79 17.92 -0.42
C ILE A 576 15.95 17.45 -1.30
N GLY A 577 15.65 16.58 -2.28
CA GLY A 577 16.59 16.10 -3.30
C GLY A 577 17.02 17.15 -4.35
N GLU A 578 17.04 18.43 -3.95
CA GLU A 578 17.52 19.60 -4.67
C GLU A 578 18.35 20.43 -3.67
N GLY A 579 19.43 21.06 -4.12
CA GLY A 579 20.23 21.95 -3.29
C GLY A 579 19.43 23.20 -2.95
N VAL A 580 19.00 23.31 -1.70
CA VAL A 580 18.28 24.49 -1.17
C VAL A 580 19.30 25.42 -0.51
N ILE A 581 19.35 26.67 -0.98
CA ILE A 581 20.14 27.73 -0.36
C ILE A 581 19.21 28.91 -0.04
N VAL A 582 19.35 29.46 1.17
CA VAL A 582 18.74 30.73 1.55
C VAL A 582 19.85 31.73 1.86
N ALA A 583 19.83 32.87 1.17
CA ALA A 583 20.75 33.99 1.38
C ALA A 583 19.99 35.22 1.88
N ASN A 584 20.51 35.95 2.86
CA ASN A 584 19.90 37.19 3.33
C ASN A 584 20.12 38.35 2.34
N ALA A 585 19.48 39.50 2.60
CA ALA A 585 19.64 40.72 1.80
C ALA A 585 21.11 41.24 1.67
N ASP A 586 22.02 40.84 2.57
CA ASP A 586 23.45 41.16 2.50
C ASP A 586 24.25 40.15 1.64
N LYS A 587 23.58 39.30 0.86
CA LYS A 587 24.15 38.20 0.05
C LYS A 587 24.82 37.08 0.86
N LYS A 588 24.58 37.01 2.17
CA LYS A 588 25.17 35.99 3.04
C LYS A 588 24.23 34.79 3.16
N ILE A 589 24.75 33.61 2.85
CA ILE A 589 24.02 32.34 3.05
C ILE A 589 23.75 32.15 4.56
N VAL A 590 22.47 31.94 4.88
CA VAL A 590 21.96 31.70 6.25
C VAL A 590 21.51 30.25 6.46
N LEU A 591 21.18 29.55 5.38
CA LEU A 591 20.84 28.13 5.36
C LEU A 591 21.30 27.53 4.03
N ALA A 592 21.85 26.31 4.09
CA ALA A 592 22.08 25.43 2.96
C ALA A 592 21.84 23.99 3.44
N ASN A 593 21.19 23.15 2.63
CA ASN A 593 20.97 21.74 2.96
C ASN A 593 22.14 20.84 2.52
N GLU A 594 22.18 19.60 3.00
CA GLU A 594 23.18 18.60 2.62
C GLU A 594 23.34 18.47 1.08
N MET A 595 22.23 18.41 0.34
CA MET A 595 22.24 18.33 -1.13
C MET A 595 22.88 19.55 -1.81
N ALA A 596 22.76 20.76 -1.25
CA ALA A 596 23.47 21.93 -1.78
C ALA A 596 24.98 21.78 -1.59
N ASN A 597 25.41 21.28 -0.42
CA ASN A 597 26.82 21.02 -0.12
C ASN A 597 27.39 19.91 -1.02
N GLU A 598 26.64 18.83 -1.29
CA GLU A 598 27.02 17.78 -2.26
C GLU A 598 27.13 18.32 -3.70
N ILE A 599 26.20 19.17 -4.14
CA ILE A 599 26.21 19.76 -5.48
C ILE A 599 27.46 20.64 -5.65
N PHE A 600 27.80 21.47 -4.66
CA PHE A 600 29.01 22.31 -4.70
C PHE A 600 30.31 21.60 -4.24
N GLY A 601 30.23 20.39 -3.69
CA GLY A 601 31.40 19.62 -3.25
C GLY A 601 32.18 20.29 -2.10
N ILE A 602 31.45 20.79 -1.10
CA ILE A 602 31.98 21.54 0.05
C ILE A 602 31.89 20.66 1.31
N GLU A 603 32.98 20.56 2.07
CA GLU A 603 33.04 19.80 3.34
C GLU A 603 32.34 20.56 4.49
N GLU A 604 31.76 19.83 5.45
CA GLU A 604 30.78 20.36 6.44
C GLU A 604 31.20 21.61 7.24
N ASP A 605 32.50 21.79 7.50
CA ASP A 605 33.04 22.93 8.27
C ASP A 605 33.27 24.20 7.41
N GLU A 606 33.38 24.10 6.08
CA GLU A 606 33.55 25.27 5.21
C GLU A 606 32.20 25.87 4.81
N LYS A 607 31.84 26.99 5.44
CA LYS A 607 30.63 27.73 5.07
C LYS A 607 30.74 28.25 3.64
N ILE A 608 29.79 27.84 2.79
CA ILE A 608 29.64 28.31 1.41
C ILE A 608 29.87 29.82 1.34
N SER A 609 30.90 30.23 0.58
CA SER A 609 31.21 31.64 0.41
C SER A 609 30.10 32.36 -0.34
N SER A 610 29.95 33.67 -0.15
CA SER A 610 28.92 34.48 -0.83
C SER A 610 29.13 34.62 -2.35
N HIS A 611 30.14 33.96 -2.91
CA HIS A 611 30.58 34.11 -4.30
C HIS A 611 30.83 32.72 -4.93
N LEU A 612 29.77 32.13 -5.51
CA LEU A 612 29.87 30.87 -6.28
C LEU A 612 31.01 30.92 -7.32
N THR A 613 31.25 32.10 -7.92
CA THR A 613 32.28 32.36 -8.92
C THR A 613 33.72 32.12 -8.45
N ASP A 614 33.95 32.11 -7.15
CA ASP A 614 35.29 32.00 -6.57
C ASP A 614 35.71 30.51 -6.48
N HIS A 615 34.73 29.60 -6.59
CA HIS A 615 34.91 28.14 -6.55
C HIS A 615 34.50 27.45 -7.87
N PHE A 616 33.64 28.08 -8.69
CA PHE A 616 33.09 27.52 -9.92
C PHE A 616 33.11 28.50 -11.09
N GLU A 617 33.57 28.04 -12.25
CA GLU A 617 33.29 28.73 -13.52
C GLU A 617 31.89 28.33 -14.00
N LEU A 618 31.12 29.31 -14.46
CA LEU A 618 29.73 29.14 -14.87
C LEU A 618 29.63 29.23 -16.39
N TYR A 619 28.99 28.27 -17.04
CA TYR A 619 28.80 28.25 -18.49
C TYR A 619 27.33 28.06 -18.87
N PHE A 620 26.96 28.54 -20.06
CA PHE A 620 25.71 28.19 -20.70
C PHE A 620 25.68 26.70 -21.13
N PRO A 621 24.51 26.14 -21.49
CA PRO A 621 24.37 24.74 -21.93
C PRO A 621 25.19 24.35 -23.18
N ASP A 622 25.81 25.32 -23.87
CA ASP A 622 26.75 25.13 -24.99
C ASP A 622 28.17 24.72 -24.55
N GLU A 623 28.45 24.79 -23.24
CA GLU A 623 29.73 24.51 -22.58
C GLU A 623 30.91 25.35 -23.09
N LYS A 624 30.63 26.54 -23.67
CA LYS A 624 31.62 27.42 -24.32
C LYS A 624 31.46 28.88 -23.93
N THR A 625 30.22 29.34 -23.76
CA THR A 625 29.91 30.72 -23.40
C THR A 625 29.82 30.84 -21.89
N ILE A 626 30.58 31.76 -21.29
CA ILE A 626 30.54 32.01 -19.84
C ILE A 626 29.18 32.62 -19.45
N PHE A 627 28.56 32.08 -18.42
CA PHE A 627 27.29 32.55 -17.87
C PHE A 627 27.54 33.75 -16.93
N PRO A 628 26.94 34.94 -17.17
CA PRO A 628 27.17 36.11 -16.32
C PRO A 628 26.63 35.90 -14.90
N SER A 629 27.48 36.08 -13.87
CA SER A 629 27.08 35.90 -12.47
C SER A 629 25.95 36.82 -12.02
N GLN A 630 25.84 38.03 -12.59
CA GLN A 630 24.72 38.96 -12.36
C GLN A 630 23.35 38.40 -12.81
N ASN A 631 23.34 37.43 -13.73
CA ASN A 631 22.12 36.78 -14.22
C ASN A 631 21.76 35.52 -13.41
N LEU A 632 22.54 35.16 -12.38
CA LEU A 632 22.21 34.03 -11.51
C LEU A 632 20.84 34.22 -10.84
N PRO A 633 20.03 33.17 -10.72
CA PRO A 633 18.76 33.20 -9.98
C PRO A 633 18.84 33.83 -8.59
N MET A 634 19.95 33.67 -7.86
CA MET A 634 20.18 34.32 -6.55
C MET A 634 20.25 35.85 -6.65
N GLU A 635 21.01 36.39 -7.61
CA GLU A 635 21.13 37.84 -7.82
C GLU A 635 19.80 38.43 -8.29
N ARG A 636 19.11 37.73 -9.20
CA ARG A 636 17.80 38.13 -9.71
C ARG A 636 16.74 38.12 -8.61
N ALA A 637 16.72 37.07 -7.77
CA ALA A 637 15.87 36.96 -6.60
C ALA A 637 16.08 38.09 -5.58
N LEU A 638 17.33 38.45 -5.26
CA LEU A 638 17.61 39.55 -4.33
C LEU A 638 17.19 40.93 -4.88
N ASN A 639 17.11 41.08 -6.20
CA ASN A 639 16.54 42.25 -6.87
C ASN A 639 14.99 42.19 -7.00
N GLY A 640 14.34 41.12 -6.52
CA GLY A 640 12.88 40.95 -6.55
C GLY A 640 12.34 40.20 -7.78
N GLU A 641 13.20 39.66 -8.64
CA GLU A 641 12.78 38.88 -9.82
C GLU A 641 12.55 37.39 -9.48
N ILE A 642 11.55 36.79 -10.13
CA ILE A 642 11.27 35.36 -10.08
C ILE A 642 11.97 34.68 -11.26
N THR A 643 12.63 33.55 -11.01
CA THR A 643 13.39 32.79 -12.02
C THR A 643 13.21 31.29 -11.88
N ASP A 644 12.96 30.61 -13.01
CA ASP A 644 12.63 29.19 -13.10
C ASP A 644 13.59 28.46 -14.05
N ASP A 645 14.04 27.27 -13.63
CA ASP A 645 14.78 26.25 -14.38
C ASP A 645 15.88 26.78 -15.32
N VAL A 646 16.71 27.69 -14.80
CA VAL A 646 17.84 28.25 -15.54
C VAL A 646 18.95 27.20 -15.64
N GLU A 647 19.10 26.58 -16.82
CA GLU A 647 20.19 25.61 -17.06
C GLU A 647 21.56 26.31 -17.09
N VAL A 648 22.41 25.94 -16.13
CA VAL A 648 23.80 26.40 -15.99
C VAL A 648 24.70 25.16 -15.90
N VAL A 649 25.88 25.23 -16.52
CA VAL A 649 26.92 24.22 -16.37
C VAL A 649 27.92 24.74 -15.34
N LEU A 650 28.00 24.09 -14.18
CA LEU A 650 29.01 24.34 -13.15
C LEU A 650 30.28 23.58 -13.53
N TRP A 651 31.40 24.29 -13.68
CA TRP A 651 32.73 23.69 -13.80
C TRP A 651 33.49 23.86 -12.49
N ASN A 652 33.82 22.74 -11.83
CA ASN A 652 34.71 22.73 -10.68
C ASN A 652 36.16 22.55 -11.17
N PRO A 653 37.03 23.58 -11.07
CA PRO A 653 38.40 23.51 -11.58
C PRO A 653 39.31 22.62 -10.71
N VAL A 654 38.95 22.36 -9.45
CA VAL A 654 39.73 21.51 -8.53
C VAL A 654 39.42 20.03 -8.78
N ALA A 655 38.13 19.67 -8.87
CA ALA A 655 37.66 18.32 -9.15
C ALA A 655 37.73 17.94 -10.64
N GLN A 656 38.00 18.90 -11.54
CA GLN A 656 37.97 18.74 -13.00
C GLN A 656 36.64 18.14 -13.51
N GLN A 657 35.53 18.51 -12.86
CA GLN A 657 34.20 17.96 -13.12
C GLN A 657 33.24 19.06 -13.60
N LYS A 658 32.47 18.75 -14.65
CA LYS A 658 31.27 19.50 -15.04
C LYS A 658 30.04 18.86 -14.40
N LYS A 659 29.20 19.68 -13.77
CA LYS A 659 27.81 19.34 -13.40
C LYS A 659 26.86 20.24 -14.18
N ARG A 660 25.85 19.66 -14.85
CA ARG A 660 24.73 20.41 -15.42
C ARG A 660 23.66 20.57 -14.35
N VAL A 661 23.28 21.80 -14.03
CA VAL A 661 22.25 22.09 -13.02
C VAL A 661 21.15 22.96 -13.61
N LEU A 662 19.91 22.74 -13.15
CA LEU A 662 18.85 23.74 -13.23
C LEU A 662 18.89 24.57 -11.93
N ILE A 663 18.78 25.89 -12.04
CA ILE A 663 18.74 26.79 -10.88
C ILE A 663 17.47 27.64 -10.96
N SER A 664 16.71 27.67 -9.87
CA SER A 664 15.51 28.51 -9.68
C SER A 664 15.71 29.44 -8.48
N GLY A 665 15.10 30.64 -8.52
CA GLY A 665 15.38 31.70 -7.55
C GLY A 665 14.17 32.60 -7.28
N ARG A 666 14.01 32.99 -6.01
CA ARG A 666 12.81 33.64 -5.47
C ARG A 666 13.11 34.66 -4.36
N PRO A 667 12.52 35.87 -4.38
CA PRO A 667 12.55 36.79 -3.25
C PRO A 667 11.68 36.30 -2.09
N LEU A 668 12.19 36.40 -0.86
CA LEU A 668 11.40 36.47 0.37
C LEU A 668 11.23 37.94 0.74
N VAL A 669 9.99 38.40 0.92
CA VAL A 669 9.65 39.78 1.28
C VAL A 669 9.09 39.91 2.69
N ASP A 670 9.33 41.05 3.34
CA ASP A 670 8.72 41.40 4.62
C ASP A 670 7.28 41.94 4.47
N GLN A 671 6.65 42.27 5.60
CA GLN A 671 5.31 42.87 5.66
C GLN A 671 5.22 44.27 4.99
N ASN A 672 6.36 44.89 4.64
CA ASN A 672 6.45 46.15 3.92
C ASN A 672 6.75 45.94 2.42
N ASN A 673 6.68 44.69 1.94
CA ASN A 673 7.00 44.25 0.58
C ASN A 673 8.47 44.53 0.16
N LYS A 674 9.39 44.55 1.13
CA LYS A 674 10.84 44.69 0.91
C LYS A 674 11.50 43.31 0.95
N VAL A 675 12.37 43.01 -0.03
CA VAL A 675 13.17 41.78 -0.02
C VAL A 675 14.09 41.73 1.21
N VAL A 676 14.02 40.62 1.95
CA VAL A 676 14.81 40.33 3.16
C VAL A 676 15.74 39.13 2.99
N ALA A 677 15.39 38.20 2.10
CA ALA A 677 16.23 37.07 1.70
C ALA A 677 15.88 36.65 0.26
N ALA A 678 16.71 35.78 -0.31
CA ALA A 678 16.40 35.00 -1.50
C ALA A 678 16.46 33.50 -1.17
N VAL A 679 15.48 32.75 -1.65
CA VAL A 679 15.49 31.28 -1.69
C VAL A 679 15.96 30.87 -3.09
N VAL A 680 16.86 29.89 -3.16
CA VAL A 680 17.44 29.34 -4.38
C VAL A 680 17.36 27.83 -4.30
N THR A 681 16.89 27.19 -5.38
CA THR A 681 16.82 25.72 -5.52
C THR A 681 17.65 25.28 -6.73
N ILE A 682 18.40 24.19 -6.56
CA ILE A 682 19.44 23.75 -7.51
C ILE A 682 19.31 22.24 -7.76
N LYS A 683 19.16 21.82 -9.01
CA LYS A 683 18.88 20.41 -9.38
C LYS A 683 19.95 19.88 -10.33
N ASP A 684 20.74 18.89 -9.93
CA ASP A 684 21.72 18.24 -10.81
C ASP A 684 21.01 17.35 -11.84
N ILE A 685 21.14 17.71 -13.12
CA ILE A 685 20.55 17.00 -14.26
C ILE A 685 21.61 16.24 -15.09
N SER A 686 22.87 16.18 -14.64
CA SER A 686 23.98 15.57 -15.39
C SER A 686 23.69 14.10 -15.73
N LYS A 687 23.23 13.32 -14.74
CA LYS A 687 22.88 11.91 -14.91
C LYS A 687 21.64 11.71 -15.78
N TYR A 688 20.66 12.62 -15.70
CA TYR A 688 19.49 12.59 -16.59
C TYR A 688 19.91 12.81 -18.05
N LYS A 689 20.79 13.79 -18.32
CA LYS A 689 21.28 14.07 -19.68
C LYS A 689 22.13 12.94 -20.26
N GLN A 690 22.92 12.24 -19.43
CA GLN A 690 23.61 11.02 -19.84
C GLN A 690 22.64 9.92 -20.26
N LEU A 691 21.63 9.61 -19.44
CA LEU A 691 20.60 8.60 -19.76
C LEU A 691 19.75 8.98 -20.99
N GLU A 692 19.42 10.27 -21.15
CA GLU A 692 18.73 10.78 -22.35
C GLU A 692 19.54 10.52 -23.63
N GLN A 693 20.87 10.60 -23.56
CA GLN A 693 21.76 10.33 -24.67
C GLN A 693 21.99 8.84 -24.92
N GLU A 694 22.26 8.04 -23.88
CA GLU A 694 22.36 6.57 -23.98
C GLU A 694 21.09 5.95 -24.55
N LEU A 695 19.91 6.46 -24.17
CA LEU A 695 18.63 6.04 -24.73
C LEU A 695 18.53 6.39 -26.22
N LYS A 696 18.92 7.60 -26.64
CA LYS A 696 18.91 8.00 -28.06
C LYS A 696 19.85 7.14 -28.91
N GLU A 697 21.05 6.85 -28.40
CA GLU A 697 22.01 5.97 -29.08
C GLU A 697 21.48 4.52 -29.17
N THR A 698 20.84 4.03 -28.10
CA THR A 698 20.19 2.71 -28.05
C THR A 698 18.98 2.61 -28.97
N GLU A 699 18.13 3.63 -29.03
CA GLU A 699 16.98 3.69 -29.94
C GLU A 699 17.44 3.75 -31.41
N LEU A 700 18.51 4.51 -31.71
CA LEU A 700 19.11 4.54 -33.04
C LEU A 700 19.59 3.14 -33.47
N LYS A 701 20.23 2.41 -32.54
CA LYS A 701 20.70 1.03 -32.73
C LYS A 701 19.55 0.04 -32.95
N TYR A 702 18.46 0.15 -32.19
CA TYR A 702 17.24 -0.65 -32.42
C TYR A 702 16.55 -0.30 -33.75
N ARG A 703 16.46 0.98 -34.13
CA ARG A 703 15.93 1.39 -35.44
C ARG A 703 16.77 0.84 -36.59
N GLN A 704 18.10 0.73 -36.44
CA GLN A 704 18.97 0.08 -37.43
C GLN A 704 18.73 -1.43 -37.51
N LEU A 705 18.52 -2.11 -36.38
CA LEU A 705 18.19 -3.56 -36.33
C LEU A 705 16.84 -3.89 -36.96
N ILE A 706 15.84 -3.02 -36.82
CA ILE A 706 14.45 -3.26 -37.26
C ILE A 706 14.19 -2.74 -38.69
N GLY A 707 15.07 -1.90 -39.24
CA GLY A 707 14.69 -0.86 -40.21
C GLY A 707 15.25 -0.90 -41.64
N PHE A 708 15.62 -2.05 -42.24
CA PHE A 708 16.00 -2.08 -43.67
C PHE A 708 15.37 -3.22 -44.51
N ARG A 709 14.02 -3.21 -44.58
CA ARG A 709 13.29 -3.67 -45.79
C ARG A 709 12.40 -2.54 -46.32
N LYS A 710 12.98 -1.65 -47.13
CA LYS A 710 12.18 -0.83 -48.06
C LYS A 710 11.74 -1.72 -49.22
N GLY A 711 10.49 -2.16 -49.22
CA GLY A 711 9.86 -2.71 -50.43
C GLY A 711 9.61 -1.56 -51.41
N GLY A 712 10.14 -1.64 -52.64
CA GLY A 712 10.02 -0.51 -53.57
C GLY A 712 10.80 -0.61 -54.89
N ASP A 713 11.15 -1.80 -55.37
CA ASP A 713 11.72 -1.99 -56.72
C ASP A 713 10.83 -2.94 -57.54
N THR A 714 9.84 -2.37 -58.22
CA THR A 714 9.13 -3.02 -59.34
C THR A 714 9.75 -2.54 -60.65
N VAL A 715 10.52 -3.39 -61.31
CA VAL A 715 11.04 -3.13 -62.67
C VAL A 715 10.67 -4.29 -63.58
N ILE A 716 9.60 -4.07 -64.35
CA ILE A 716 9.14 -4.81 -65.56
C ILE A 716 8.86 -6.31 -65.33
#